data_AF-A0A0F9UZ33-F1
#
_entry.id   AF-A0A0F9UZ33-F1
#
_cell.length_a   1.000
_cell.length_b   1.000
_cell.length_c   1.000
_cell.angle_alpha   90.00
_cell.angle_beta   90.00
_cell.angle_gamma   90.00
#
_symmetry.space_group_name_H-M   'P 1'
#
loop_
_entity.id
_entity.type
_entity.pdbx_description
1 polymer ?
#
loop_
_entity_poly.entity_id
_entity_poly.type
_entity_poly.pdbx_seq_one_letter_code
_entity_poly.pdbx_strand_id
1 'polypeptide(L)'
;MMSRLTIGVSIVVVVLCIGGPAAAQTDLSQRVDTAIEKGVAYLWGRQRSKGGWAEFGRGGGGYSDQKGGLNALVTYALLECGADPKEEAMAKALKHLAKTKVQTVYVRAVRAHVWHSANRGASGRYNKHIKQDVAALLKMGGQGRYSYNPTRTANGGWDNSNSHYGTLGVWAGADNGLKISKAYWRKVVDHWRLEQNGDGGWGYSDQRGRRFPGGEYYYSRKTQATMTAVGVATLLMCLDFLPSSAKQVRENKCELPRCIVDGLDWLDDNFKQTIQKPSYGTAAWYTYYYHGIERAGRAGGRKYFGGVDWHKVCAEDLLSSQQATGAWADRHASIAGRGFDMPSSETTLMNTGLALAFLAHGRQPVLLNKLQTTGDWDNRPRDLAALTRFIQQDSEQPSRWQMVPVGTDVAEWRDSHILYLTGQASMPITASASSANPHTPQALTKANIDKLRAYVQQGGVLFSITQTDGEAFGKSVRGLYKKLFPDRELTQCSPDHPIYTSRYRLKPGKVTFHVIADGERPLAIHTDDDLSMHWQMGSTRTQAWAFEAGQNVVAYVQQFAGEWREIDATDQVEAVDEIDGVDEVGGDTGGAAGAVNWIYIVTPEGLIVPAPGEFAGMKVADANGKMIQVPRPLDPGRVTVIAPGGVKINIPENLLDTQIPRPDGAGTFLARRPASDKTD
;
A
#
# COMPACT_ATOMS: atom_id res chain seq x y z
N MET A 1 -18.53 -32.11 -41.65
CA MET A 1 -18.63 -31.24 -40.46
C MET A 1 -17.32 -31.34 -39.69
N MET A 2 -16.67 -30.22 -39.40
CA MET A 2 -15.47 -30.14 -38.57
C MET A 2 -15.68 -29.02 -37.53
N SER A 3 -15.72 -29.37 -36.25
CA SER A 3 -15.81 -28.41 -35.15
C SER A 3 -14.42 -27.88 -34.82
N ARG A 4 -14.21 -26.57 -34.96
CA ARG A 4 -12.93 -25.92 -34.62
C ARG A 4 -12.69 -25.97 -33.11
N LEU A 5 -11.44 -26.23 -32.73
CA LEU A 5 -10.97 -26.22 -31.35
C LEU A 5 -10.42 -24.82 -31.03
N THR A 6 -11.07 -24.07 -30.14
CA THR A 6 -10.60 -22.72 -29.75
C THR A 6 -9.80 -22.81 -28.46
N ILE A 7 -8.48 -22.69 -28.55
CA ILE A 7 -7.59 -22.61 -27.39
C ILE A 7 -7.53 -21.15 -26.94
N GLY A 8 -8.14 -20.84 -25.79
CA GLY A 8 -8.02 -19.52 -25.17
C GLY A 8 -6.70 -19.39 -24.42
N VAL A 9 -5.84 -18.47 -24.86
CA VAL A 9 -4.63 -18.06 -24.14
C VAL A 9 -4.98 -16.89 -23.21
N SER A 10 -4.82 -17.08 -21.90
CA SER A 10 -4.99 -15.99 -20.93
C SER A 10 -3.79 -15.05 -21.02
N ILE A 11 -4.02 -13.79 -21.42
CA ILE A 11 -3.01 -12.75 -21.40
C ILE A 11 -2.77 -12.30 -19.95
N VAL A 12 -1.54 -12.46 -19.46
CA VAL A 12 -1.10 -11.87 -18.19
C VAL A 12 -0.70 -10.43 -18.45
N VAL A 13 -1.50 -9.47 -17.97
CA VAL A 13 -1.15 -8.05 -18.04
C VAL A 13 -0.15 -7.74 -16.92
N VAL A 14 1.13 -7.71 -17.27
CA VAL A 14 2.20 -7.24 -16.38
C VAL A 14 2.24 -5.72 -16.44
N VAL A 15 1.84 -5.05 -15.34
CA VAL A 15 2.01 -3.60 -15.19
C VAL A 15 3.44 -3.32 -14.74
N LEU A 16 4.26 -2.79 -15.65
CA LEU A 16 5.63 -2.35 -15.38
C LEU A 16 5.63 -0.89 -14.91
N CYS A 17 6.28 -0.60 -13.78
CA CYS A 17 6.46 0.76 -13.25
C CYS A 17 7.91 1.00 -12.84
N ILE A 18 8.61 1.86 -13.58
CA ILE A 18 9.96 2.40 -13.33
C ILE A 18 9.95 3.83 -13.96
N GLY A 19 10.59 4.88 -13.44
CA GLY A 19 11.38 5.05 -12.21
C GLY A 19 11.20 6.41 -11.51
N GLY A 20 12.29 7.18 -11.41
CA GLY A 20 13.07 7.32 -10.15
C GLY A 20 12.52 8.21 -9.00
N PRO A 21 13.29 8.52 -7.92
CA PRO A 21 14.29 7.67 -7.22
C PRO A 21 13.72 6.36 -6.66
N ALA A 22 12.61 5.88 -7.22
CA ALA A 22 12.00 4.58 -6.96
C ALA A 22 12.97 3.39 -7.02
N ALA A 23 14.18 3.50 -7.60
CA ALA A 23 15.17 2.43 -7.75
C ALA A 23 15.34 1.48 -6.54
N ALA A 24 15.40 2.02 -5.31
CA ALA A 24 15.52 1.20 -4.09
C ALA A 24 14.18 0.61 -3.57
N GLN A 25 13.06 1.11 -4.07
CA GLN A 25 11.70 0.62 -3.80
C GLN A 25 11.24 -0.37 -4.89
N THR A 26 11.72 -0.21 -6.14
CA THR A 26 11.56 -1.17 -7.24
C THR A 26 12.47 -2.38 -7.07
N ASP A 27 13.72 -2.21 -6.60
CA ASP A 27 14.57 -3.34 -6.16
C ASP A 27 13.85 -4.18 -5.10
N LEU A 28 13.40 -3.54 -4.02
CA LEU A 28 12.65 -4.22 -2.96
C LEU A 28 11.38 -4.88 -3.50
N SER A 29 10.60 -4.20 -4.35
CA SER A 29 9.39 -4.78 -4.92
C SER A 29 9.70 -5.98 -5.82
N GLN A 30 10.69 -5.90 -6.72
CA GLN A 30 11.08 -7.00 -7.60
C GLN A 30 11.62 -8.20 -6.80
N ARG A 31 12.36 -7.95 -5.72
CA ARG A 31 12.84 -8.98 -4.79
C ARG A 31 11.69 -9.62 -4.00
N VAL A 32 10.72 -8.83 -3.53
CA VAL A 32 9.48 -9.30 -2.89
C VAL A 32 8.66 -10.17 -3.86
N ASP A 33 8.49 -9.73 -5.10
CA ASP A 33 7.76 -10.45 -6.15
C ASP A 33 8.41 -11.80 -6.44
N THR A 34 9.74 -11.79 -6.69
CA THR A 34 10.56 -13.00 -6.86
C THR A 34 10.44 -13.96 -5.66
N ALA A 35 10.35 -13.44 -4.44
CA ALA A 35 10.20 -14.25 -3.24
C ALA A 35 8.78 -14.81 -3.09
N ILE A 36 7.74 -14.06 -3.46
CA ILE A 36 6.36 -14.53 -3.52
C ILE A 36 6.24 -15.68 -4.52
N GLU A 37 6.74 -15.54 -5.74
CA GLU A 37 6.73 -16.59 -6.77
C GLU A 37 7.36 -17.89 -6.25
N LYS A 38 8.56 -17.81 -5.66
CA LYS A 38 9.26 -18.96 -5.09
C LYS A 38 8.47 -19.63 -3.95
N GLY A 39 7.85 -18.84 -3.07
CA GLY A 39 7.02 -19.37 -1.98
C GLY A 39 5.72 -20.01 -2.49
N VAL A 40 5.06 -19.40 -3.47
CA VAL A 40 3.86 -19.93 -4.14
C VAL A 40 4.18 -21.26 -4.84
N ALA A 41 5.30 -21.33 -5.56
CA ALA A 41 5.79 -22.57 -6.17
C ALA A 41 6.12 -23.66 -5.13
N TYR A 42 6.77 -23.29 -4.01
CA TYR A 42 7.03 -24.20 -2.88
C TYR A 42 5.75 -24.83 -2.33
N LEU A 43 4.69 -24.02 -2.17
CA LEU A 43 3.38 -24.48 -1.68
C LEU A 43 2.67 -25.36 -2.71
N TRP A 44 2.56 -24.93 -3.97
CA TRP A 44 1.88 -25.74 -5.00
C TRP A 44 2.56 -27.08 -5.24
N GLY A 45 3.90 -27.12 -5.26
CA GLY A 45 4.69 -28.36 -5.33
C GLY A 45 4.52 -29.33 -4.16
N ARG A 46 3.73 -28.96 -3.13
CA ARG A 46 3.39 -29.79 -1.96
C ARG A 46 1.89 -30.12 -1.85
N GLN A 47 1.06 -29.70 -2.81
CA GLN A 47 -0.35 -30.08 -2.83
C GLN A 47 -0.49 -31.57 -3.17
N ARG A 48 -1.14 -32.34 -2.28
CA ARG A 48 -1.45 -33.76 -2.50
C ARG A 48 -2.66 -33.87 -3.43
N SER A 49 -2.77 -34.98 -4.17
CA SER A 49 -3.83 -35.25 -5.18
C SER A 49 -5.29 -35.01 -4.73
N LYS A 50 -5.57 -35.03 -3.42
CA LYS A 50 -6.88 -34.71 -2.83
C LYS A 50 -7.07 -33.22 -2.49
N GLY A 51 -6.27 -32.34 -3.11
CA GLY A 51 -6.35 -30.87 -3.01
C GLY A 51 -5.72 -30.26 -1.76
N GLY A 52 -5.03 -31.04 -0.93
CA GLY A 52 -4.60 -30.60 0.40
C GLY A 52 -3.17 -30.95 0.75
N TRP A 53 -2.63 -30.31 1.77
CA TRP A 53 -1.22 -30.37 2.16
C TRP A 53 -0.96 -31.37 3.31
N ALA A 54 0.25 -31.33 3.86
CA ALA A 54 0.54 -31.90 5.17
C ALA A 54 -0.28 -31.21 6.28
N GLU A 55 -0.41 -31.86 7.44
CA GLU A 55 -1.17 -31.44 8.61
C GLU A 55 -0.51 -32.06 9.84
N PHE A 56 -0.45 -31.32 10.94
CA PHE A 56 0.18 -31.79 12.18
C PHE A 56 -0.42 -33.13 12.64
N GLY A 57 0.46 -34.07 13.00
CA GLY A 57 0.10 -35.44 13.31
C GLY A 57 -0.71 -35.61 14.61
N ARG A 58 -1.35 -36.77 14.76
CA ARG A 58 -1.99 -37.19 16.02
C ARG A 58 -0.96 -37.77 17.00
N GLY A 59 -0.07 -36.94 17.50
CA GLY A 59 0.91 -37.29 18.53
C GLY A 59 1.73 -36.07 18.96
N GLY A 60 2.17 -36.03 20.22
CA GLY A 60 3.11 -34.99 20.69
C GLY A 60 2.51 -33.74 21.38
N GLY A 61 1.26 -33.78 21.85
CA GLY A 61 0.72 -32.81 22.81
C GLY A 61 -0.06 -31.63 22.23
N GLY A 62 -1.28 -31.41 22.74
CA GLY A 62 -2.07 -30.17 22.59
C GLY A 62 -2.68 -29.88 21.22
N TYR A 63 -1.94 -30.07 20.13
CA TYR A 63 -2.30 -29.57 18.79
C TYR A 63 -3.08 -30.57 17.91
N SER A 64 -3.31 -31.80 18.39
CA SER A 64 -3.90 -32.93 17.64
C SER A 64 -5.32 -32.72 17.08
N ASP A 65 -6.02 -31.67 17.53
CA ASP A 65 -7.39 -31.35 17.12
C ASP A 65 -7.47 -30.23 16.05
N GLN A 66 -6.34 -29.62 15.66
CA GLN A 66 -6.26 -28.51 14.70
C GLN A 66 -6.47 -28.93 13.22
N LYS A 67 -7.15 -30.05 12.98
CA LYS A 67 -7.26 -30.68 11.65
C LYS A 67 -7.86 -29.75 10.60
N GLY A 68 -7.06 -29.44 9.58
CA GLY A 68 -7.40 -28.56 8.46
C GLY A 68 -6.92 -27.13 8.63
N GLY A 69 -6.24 -26.80 9.73
CA GLY A 69 -5.73 -25.45 10.00
C GLY A 69 -4.60 -25.05 9.07
N LEU A 70 -3.67 -25.97 8.82
CA LEU A 70 -2.55 -25.74 7.91
C LEU A 70 -3.03 -25.66 6.46
N ASN A 71 -3.97 -26.54 6.06
CA ASN A 71 -4.64 -26.46 4.77
C ASN A 71 -5.40 -25.12 4.60
N ALA A 72 -6.08 -24.63 5.64
CA ALA A 72 -6.77 -23.35 5.58
C ALA A 72 -5.77 -22.18 5.43
N LEU A 73 -4.67 -22.19 6.18
CA LEU A 73 -3.64 -21.16 6.11
C LEU A 73 -2.94 -21.12 4.76
N VAL A 74 -2.54 -22.28 4.23
CA VAL A 74 -1.91 -22.39 2.90
C VAL A 74 -2.87 -21.98 1.79
N THR A 75 -4.14 -22.38 1.86
CA THR A 75 -5.15 -21.94 0.88
C THR A 75 -5.40 -20.43 0.97
N TYR A 76 -5.44 -19.87 2.18
CA TYR A 76 -5.58 -18.42 2.39
C TYR A 76 -4.40 -17.64 1.78
N ALA A 77 -3.17 -18.04 2.11
CA ALA A 77 -1.96 -17.40 1.58
C ALA A 77 -1.94 -17.39 0.05
N LEU A 78 -2.28 -18.52 -0.59
CA LEU A 78 -2.35 -18.63 -2.06
C LEU A 78 -3.45 -17.74 -2.68
N LEU A 79 -4.61 -17.57 -2.01
CA LEU A 79 -5.67 -16.64 -2.43
C LEU A 79 -5.30 -15.17 -2.24
N GLU A 80 -4.49 -14.83 -1.23
CA GLU A 80 -3.95 -13.47 -1.06
C GLU A 80 -2.79 -13.19 -2.04
N CYS A 81 -2.09 -14.23 -2.51
CA CYS A 81 -1.11 -14.14 -3.61
C CYS A 81 -1.76 -14.19 -5.02
N GLY A 82 -3.09 -14.06 -5.13
CA GLY A 82 -3.79 -13.85 -6.41
C GLY A 82 -4.26 -15.11 -7.15
N ALA A 83 -4.13 -16.32 -6.62
CA ALA A 83 -4.61 -17.53 -7.30
C ALA A 83 -6.15 -17.56 -7.45
N ASP A 84 -6.67 -17.82 -8.66
CA ASP A 84 -8.12 -17.77 -8.91
C ASP A 84 -8.86 -18.92 -8.19
N PRO A 85 -9.92 -18.66 -7.38
CA PRO A 85 -10.79 -19.71 -6.81
C PRO A 85 -11.44 -20.68 -7.82
N LYS A 86 -11.35 -20.42 -9.13
CA LYS A 86 -11.82 -21.27 -10.23
C LYS A 86 -10.76 -22.25 -10.76
N GLU A 87 -9.46 -21.98 -10.61
CA GLU A 87 -8.38 -22.83 -11.10
C GLU A 87 -8.42 -24.24 -10.51
N GLU A 88 -7.97 -25.25 -11.24
CA GLU A 88 -8.17 -26.64 -10.83
C GLU A 88 -7.50 -26.96 -9.47
N ALA A 89 -6.29 -26.47 -9.23
CA ALA A 89 -5.55 -26.68 -7.98
C ALA A 89 -6.21 -25.96 -6.79
N MET A 90 -6.65 -24.71 -6.97
CA MET A 90 -7.36 -23.94 -5.94
C MET A 90 -8.77 -24.49 -5.68
N ALA A 91 -9.52 -24.83 -6.73
CA ALA A 91 -10.82 -25.47 -6.62
C ALA A 91 -10.75 -26.83 -5.91
N LYS A 92 -9.67 -27.61 -6.11
CA LYS A 92 -9.37 -28.82 -5.32
C LYS A 92 -9.17 -28.48 -3.82
N ALA A 93 -8.43 -27.42 -3.48
CA ALA A 93 -8.22 -26.98 -2.09
C ALA A 93 -9.51 -26.49 -1.41
N LEU A 94 -10.29 -25.64 -2.08
CA LEU A 94 -11.58 -25.17 -1.58
C LEU A 94 -12.57 -26.33 -1.39
N LYS A 95 -12.60 -27.30 -2.32
CA LYS A 95 -13.38 -28.55 -2.23
C LYS A 95 -12.88 -29.51 -1.14
N HIS A 96 -11.60 -29.48 -0.79
CA HIS A 96 -11.04 -30.19 0.36
C HIS A 96 -11.54 -29.54 1.66
N LEU A 97 -11.29 -28.25 1.83
CA LEU A 97 -11.66 -27.49 3.03
C LEU A 97 -13.17 -27.50 3.31
N ALA A 98 -14.02 -27.49 2.27
CA ALA A 98 -15.47 -27.58 2.40
C ALA A 98 -15.94 -28.95 2.94
N LYS A 99 -15.14 -30.01 2.77
CA LYS A 99 -15.41 -31.36 3.29
C LYS A 99 -14.77 -31.62 4.66
N THR A 100 -13.77 -30.85 5.06
CA THR A 100 -13.08 -31.04 6.35
C THR A 100 -14.01 -30.70 7.52
N LYS A 101 -14.17 -31.67 8.44
CA LYS A 101 -14.78 -31.46 9.75
C LYS A 101 -13.77 -30.75 10.66
N VAL A 102 -14.04 -29.48 10.96
CA VAL A 102 -13.21 -28.59 11.79
C VAL A 102 -13.89 -28.36 13.13
N GLN A 103 -13.11 -28.18 14.21
CA GLN A 103 -13.67 -28.03 15.57
C GLN A 103 -13.08 -26.88 16.39
N THR A 104 -11.82 -26.49 16.18
CA THR A 104 -11.14 -25.44 16.95
C THR A 104 -11.42 -24.03 16.40
N VAL A 105 -11.14 -23.01 17.21
CA VAL A 105 -11.32 -21.59 16.85
C VAL A 105 -10.44 -21.20 15.66
N TYR A 106 -9.12 -21.48 15.75
CA TYR A 106 -8.16 -21.18 14.68
C TYR A 106 -8.59 -21.72 13.31
N VAL A 107 -8.94 -23.00 13.22
CA VAL A 107 -9.26 -23.62 11.92
C VAL A 107 -10.52 -22.98 11.32
N ARG A 108 -11.53 -22.68 12.14
CA ARG A 108 -12.74 -21.98 11.67
C ARG A 108 -12.46 -20.54 11.27
N ALA A 109 -11.60 -19.83 12.00
CA ALA A 109 -11.21 -18.46 11.71
C ALA A 109 -10.46 -18.33 10.39
N VAL A 110 -9.39 -19.11 10.21
CA VAL A 110 -8.60 -19.09 8.98
C VAL A 110 -9.41 -19.61 7.81
N ARG A 111 -10.28 -20.62 8.01
CA ARG A 111 -11.18 -21.08 6.94
C ARG A 111 -12.28 -20.07 6.59
N ALA A 112 -12.76 -19.26 7.54
CA ALA A 112 -13.65 -18.13 7.24
C ALA A 112 -12.95 -17.06 6.38
N HIS A 113 -11.66 -16.80 6.62
CA HIS A 113 -10.83 -15.99 5.71
C HIS A 113 -10.71 -16.61 4.31
N VAL A 114 -10.42 -17.91 4.18
CA VAL A 114 -10.41 -18.59 2.87
C VAL A 114 -11.70 -18.35 2.09
N TRP A 115 -12.87 -18.41 2.74
CA TRP A 115 -14.15 -18.16 2.07
C TRP A 115 -14.37 -16.69 1.69
N HIS A 116 -13.87 -15.74 2.47
CA HIS A 116 -13.91 -14.30 2.18
C HIS A 116 -13.01 -13.97 0.98
N SER A 117 -11.75 -14.40 1.00
CA SER A 117 -10.79 -14.23 -0.10
C SER A 117 -11.28 -14.88 -1.40
N ALA A 118 -11.74 -16.13 -1.32
CA ALA A 118 -12.27 -16.86 -2.48
C ALA A 118 -13.59 -16.29 -3.01
N ASN A 119 -14.33 -15.51 -2.22
CA ASN A 119 -15.57 -14.88 -2.68
C ASN A 119 -15.34 -13.65 -3.56
N ARG A 120 -14.16 -12.99 -3.48
CA ARG A 120 -13.78 -11.86 -4.36
C ARG A 120 -13.93 -12.27 -5.84
N GLY A 121 -13.16 -13.27 -6.27
CA GLY A 121 -13.21 -13.81 -7.64
C GLY A 121 -14.33 -14.84 -7.93
N ALA A 122 -15.27 -15.07 -7.00
CA ALA A 122 -16.30 -16.10 -7.15
C ALA A 122 -17.73 -15.66 -6.76
N SER A 123 -18.00 -14.35 -6.75
CA SER A 123 -19.37 -13.78 -6.67
C SER A 123 -20.23 -14.33 -5.52
N GLY A 124 -19.63 -14.59 -4.36
CA GLY A 124 -20.35 -15.12 -3.18
C GLY A 124 -20.61 -16.63 -3.17
N ARG A 125 -20.00 -17.42 -4.06
CA ARG A 125 -20.14 -18.90 -4.13
C ARG A 125 -19.93 -19.61 -2.78
N TYR A 126 -19.03 -19.08 -1.93
CA TYR A 126 -18.68 -19.65 -0.63
C TYR A 126 -19.49 -19.06 0.54
N ASN A 127 -20.49 -18.21 0.26
CA ASN A 127 -21.40 -17.59 1.24
C ASN A 127 -22.06 -18.59 2.20
N LYS A 128 -22.30 -19.84 1.76
CA LYS A 128 -22.83 -20.90 2.63
C LYS A 128 -21.83 -21.32 3.72
N HIS A 129 -20.56 -21.44 3.37
CA HIS A 129 -19.52 -21.93 4.27
C HIS A 129 -19.06 -20.87 5.26
N ILE A 130 -18.91 -19.60 4.83
CA ILE A 130 -18.57 -18.51 5.74
C ILE A 130 -19.68 -18.29 6.78
N LYS A 131 -20.96 -18.38 6.39
CA LYS A 131 -22.10 -18.37 7.34
C LYS A 131 -22.01 -19.50 8.37
N GLN A 132 -21.59 -20.70 7.97
CA GLN A 132 -21.46 -21.86 8.86
C GLN A 132 -20.30 -21.69 9.87
N ASP A 133 -19.13 -21.23 9.42
CA ASP A 133 -17.98 -21.05 10.31
C ASP A 133 -18.16 -19.84 11.24
N VAL A 134 -18.73 -18.73 10.76
CA VAL A 134 -19.06 -17.55 11.57
C VAL A 134 -20.12 -17.87 12.63
N ALA A 135 -21.20 -18.60 12.27
CA ALA A 135 -22.21 -19.03 13.25
C ALA A 135 -21.63 -19.97 14.32
N ALA A 136 -20.67 -20.82 13.96
CA ALA A 136 -19.94 -21.63 14.92
C ALA A 136 -19.04 -20.76 15.83
N LEU A 137 -18.25 -19.83 15.26
CA LEU A 137 -17.41 -18.92 16.04
C LEU A 137 -18.21 -18.06 17.03
N LEU A 138 -19.39 -17.56 16.64
CA LEU A 138 -20.29 -16.81 17.53
C LEU A 138 -20.86 -17.66 18.69
N LYS A 139 -20.93 -18.99 18.53
CA LYS A 139 -21.31 -19.94 19.59
C LYS A 139 -20.13 -20.39 20.46
N MET A 140 -18.91 -20.34 19.92
CA MET A 140 -17.68 -20.80 20.58
C MET A 140 -17.00 -19.72 21.43
N GLY A 141 -17.11 -18.45 21.04
CA GLY A 141 -16.67 -17.31 21.84
C GLY A 141 -17.72 -16.89 22.87
N GLY A 142 -17.28 -16.22 23.93
CA GLY A 142 -18.15 -15.70 24.99
C GLY A 142 -17.53 -14.47 25.64
N GLN A 143 -18.31 -13.39 25.79
CA GLN A 143 -17.82 -12.09 26.29
C GLN A 143 -16.59 -11.55 25.53
N GLY A 144 -16.59 -11.65 24.20
CA GLY A 144 -15.52 -11.10 23.33
C GLY A 144 -14.23 -11.92 23.26
N ARG A 145 -14.15 -13.00 24.05
CA ARG A 145 -12.96 -13.84 24.18
C ARG A 145 -13.22 -15.29 23.75
N TYR A 146 -12.12 -15.96 23.42
CA TYR A 146 -12.09 -17.32 22.89
C TYR A 146 -10.97 -18.13 23.56
N SER A 147 -10.97 -19.45 23.35
CA SER A 147 -9.87 -20.34 23.73
C SER A 147 -9.87 -21.60 22.85
N TYR A 148 -8.85 -22.44 23.00
CA TYR A 148 -8.69 -23.69 22.24
C TYR A 148 -9.91 -24.65 22.33
N ASN A 149 -10.72 -24.58 23.39
CA ASN A 149 -11.93 -25.39 23.56
C ASN A 149 -13.11 -24.52 24.06
N PRO A 150 -14.27 -24.50 23.39
CA PRO A 150 -15.45 -23.73 23.82
C PRO A 150 -15.87 -23.94 25.27
N THR A 151 -15.68 -25.14 25.85
CA THR A 151 -16.02 -25.40 27.26
C THR A 151 -15.15 -24.61 28.24
N ARG A 152 -13.87 -24.40 27.90
CA ARG A 152 -12.96 -23.55 28.70
C ARG A 152 -13.41 -22.09 28.68
N THR A 153 -13.94 -21.62 27.55
CA THR A 153 -14.47 -20.24 27.42
C THR A 153 -15.80 -20.04 28.14
N ALA A 154 -16.68 -21.06 28.18
CA ALA A 154 -17.84 -21.06 29.05
C ALA A 154 -17.43 -20.97 30.55
N ASN A 155 -16.38 -21.71 30.94
CA ASN A 155 -15.79 -21.67 32.28
C ASN A 155 -14.86 -20.44 32.50
N GLY A 156 -15.01 -19.39 31.71
CA GLY A 156 -14.31 -18.11 31.87
C GLY A 156 -12.86 -18.05 31.37
N GLY A 157 -12.25 -19.17 30.99
CA GLY A 157 -10.86 -19.23 30.52
C GLY A 157 -10.68 -18.84 29.05
N TRP A 158 -9.61 -18.09 28.77
CA TRP A 158 -9.34 -17.50 27.46
C TRP A 158 -7.87 -17.61 27.05
N ASP A 159 -7.59 -17.21 25.81
CA ASP A 159 -6.25 -17.03 25.23
C ASP A 159 -6.34 -15.92 24.16
N ASN A 160 -5.54 -14.86 24.26
CA ASN A 160 -5.66 -13.68 23.39
C ASN A 160 -5.38 -13.97 21.91
N SER A 161 -4.54 -14.96 21.60
CA SER A 161 -4.31 -15.42 20.22
C SER A 161 -5.57 -16.09 19.64
N ASN A 162 -6.22 -16.97 20.40
CA ASN A 162 -7.56 -17.47 20.04
C ASN A 162 -8.59 -16.35 19.97
N SER A 163 -8.57 -15.34 20.85
CA SER A 163 -9.51 -14.21 20.84
C SER A 163 -9.35 -13.35 19.58
N HIS A 164 -8.12 -13.10 19.16
CA HIS A 164 -7.80 -12.44 17.89
C HIS A 164 -8.34 -13.25 16.71
N TYR A 165 -7.95 -14.51 16.56
CA TYR A 165 -8.42 -15.34 15.44
C TYR A 165 -9.95 -15.54 15.45
N GLY A 166 -10.56 -15.76 16.62
CA GLY A 166 -12.01 -15.87 16.75
C GLY A 166 -12.73 -14.61 16.27
N THR A 167 -12.17 -13.42 16.55
CA THR A 167 -12.66 -12.14 16.04
C THR A 167 -12.41 -11.98 14.53
N LEU A 168 -11.20 -12.31 14.05
CA LEU A 168 -10.84 -12.31 12.63
C LEU A 168 -11.82 -13.13 11.77
N GLY A 169 -12.18 -14.33 12.22
CA GLY A 169 -13.14 -15.19 11.51
C GLY A 169 -14.55 -14.61 11.45
N VAL A 170 -14.99 -13.89 12.51
CA VAL A 170 -16.26 -13.16 12.50
C VAL A 170 -16.19 -11.89 11.66
N TRP A 171 -15.03 -11.21 11.64
CA TRP A 171 -14.74 -10.08 10.74
C TRP A 171 -14.82 -10.48 9.27
N ALA A 172 -14.23 -11.62 8.89
CA ALA A 172 -14.28 -12.11 7.52
C ALA A 172 -15.74 -12.34 7.06
N GLY A 173 -16.58 -12.87 7.96
CA GLY A 173 -18.03 -12.94 7.74
C GLY A 173 -18.69 -11.57 7.60
N ALA A 174 -18.38 -10.64 8.49
CA ALA A 174 -19.01 -9.33 8.55
C ALA A 174 -18.63 -8.42 7.36
N ASP A 175 -17.40 -8.56 6.84
CA ASP A 175 -16.94 -7.93 5.61
C ASP A 175 -17.57 -8.57 4.38
N ASN A 176 -17.75 -9.90 4.39
CA ASN A 176 -18.59 -10.64 3.46
C ASN A 176 -20.12 -10.42 3.70
N GLY A 177 -20.52 -9.22 4.15
CA GLY A 177 -21.91 -8.77 4.26
C GLY A 177 -22.77 -9.44 5.35
N LEU A 178 -22.21 -10.24 6.25
CA LEU A 178 -23.01 -10.84 7.34
C LEU A 178 -23.32 -9.82 8.44
N LYS A 179 -24.59 -9.73 8.82
CA LYS A 179 -25.07 -8.81 9.88
C LYS A 179 -24.66 -9.30 11.27
N ILE A 180 -23.48 -8.89 11.73
CA ILE A 180 -23.00 -9.12 13.10
C ILE A 180 -23.49 -8.00 14.03
N SER A 181 -23.99 -8.35 15.22
CA SER A 181 -24.51 -7.38 16.19
C SER A 181 -23.41 -6.48 16.76
N LYS A 182 -23.69 -5.18 16.92
CA LYS A 182 -22.81 -4.24 17.66
C LYS A 182 -22.53 -4.67 19.10
N ALA A 183 -23.37 -5.53 19.69
CA ALA A 183 -23.12 -6.12 21.00
C ALA A 183 -21.99 -7.17 21.02
N TYR A 184 -21.66 -7.79 19.88
CA TYR A 184 -20.49 -8.67 19.76
C TYR A 184 -19.21 -7.82 19.76
N TRP A 185 -19.12 -6.85 18.84
CA TRP A 185 -17.95 -5.96 18.70
C TRP A 185 -17.60 -5.22 20.00
N ARG A 186 -18.62 -4.71 20.72
CA ARG A 186 -18.40 -4.07 22.03
C ARG A 186 -17.77 -5.03 23.04
N LYS A 187 -18.25 -6.28 23.13
CA LYS A 187 -17.67 -7.28 24.04
C LYS A 187 -16.22 -7.61 23.70
N VAL A 188 -15.84 -7.61 22.41
CA VAL A 188 -14.44 -7.77 22.00
C VAL A 188 -13.61 -6.57 22.46
N VAL A 189 -14.08 -5.33 22.22
CA VAL A 189 -13.40 -4.11 22.70
C VAL A 189 -13.28 -4.09 24.23
N ASP A 190 -14.32 -4.49 24.96
CA ASP A 190 -14.30 -4.59 26.42
C ASP A 190 -13.29 -5.63 26.92
N HIS A 191 -13.22 -6.82 26.31
CA HIS A 191 -12.21 -7.83 26.65
C HIS A 191 -10.79 -7.29 26.47
N TRP A 192 -10.45 -6.78 25.29
CA TRP A 192 -9.09 -6.27 25.03
C TRP A 192 -8.77 -5.04 25.90
N ARG A 193 -9.74 -4.17 26.21
CA ARG A 193 -9.56 -3.06 27.16
C ARG A 193 -9.30 -3.51 28.60
N LEU A 194 -9.96 -4.58 29.05
CA LEU A 194 -9.83 -5.07 30.44
C LEU A 194 -8.53 -5.87 30.67
N GLU A 195 -8.07 -6.61 29.66
CA GLU A 195 -6.87 -7.46 29.76
C GLU A 195 -5.58 -6.79 29.25
N GLN A 196 -5.59 -5.46 29.09
CA GLN A 196 -4.40 -4.66 28.80
C GLN A 196 -3.54 -4.52 30.07
N ASN A 197 -2.22 -4.54 29.91
CA ASN A 197 -1.28 -4.28 31.00
C ASN A 197 -1.03 -2.77 31.17
N GLY A 198 -0.49 -2.39 32.32
CA GLY A 198 -0.15 -0.99 32.63
C GLY A 198 1.01 -0.40 31.81
N ASP A 199 1.61 -1.17 30.91
CA ASP A 199 2.57 -0.71 29.90
C ASP A 199 1.90 -0.45 28.52
N GLY A 200 0.57 -0.57 28.42
CA GLY A 200 -0.16 -0.45 27.15
C GLY A 200 -0.14 -1.71 26.28
N GLY A 201 0.65 -2.72 26.63
CA GLY A 201 0.74 -3.97 25.88
C GLY A 201 -0.18 -5.08 26.39
N TRP A 202 -0.12 -6.24 25.71
CA TRP A 202 -0.94 -7.42 26.06
C TRP A 202 -0.12 -8.70 26.22
N GLY A 203 -0.55 -9.54 27.16
CA GLY A 203 -0.13 -10.93 27.28
C GLY A 203 -1.05 -11.90 26.52
N TYR A 204 -0.78 -13.20 26.65
CA TYR A 204 -1.61 -14.27 26.07
C TYR A 204 -2.78 -14.68 26.97
N SER A 205 -2.65 -14.59 28.29
CA SER A 205 -3.71 -14.95 29.25
C SER A 205 -3.54 -14.21 30.58
N ASP A 206 -4.55 -14.24 31.45
CA ASP A 206 -4.49 -13.78 32.85
C ASP A 206 -3.43 -14.50 33.71
N GLN A 207 -2.93 -15.65 33.24
CA GLN A 207 -2.16 -16.58 34.04
C GLN A 207 -0.73 -16.12 34.32
N ARG A 208 -0.26 -16.42 35.54
CA ARG A 208 1.17 -16.49 35.87
C ARG A 208 1.76 -17.69 35.12
N GLY A 209 2.15 -17.46 33.87
CA GLY A 209 2.59 -18.51 32.94
C GLY A 209 3.87 -19.24 33.38
N ARG A 210 4.29 -20.22 32.59
CA ARG A 210 5.47 -21.04 32.91
C ARG A 210 6.75 -20.24 32.66
N ARG A 211 7.64 -20.19 33.67
CA ARG A 211 9.01 -19.65 33.56
C ARG A 211 9.90 -20.70 32.90
N PHE A 212 10.53 -20.36 31.78
CA PHE A 212 11.48 -21.25 31.09
C PHE A 212 12.91 -20.96 31.55
N PRO A 213 13.84 -21.94 31.52
CA PRO A 213 15.26 -21.67 31.73
C PRO A 213 15.77 -20.67 30.69
N GLY A 214 16.31 -19.55 31.17
CA GLY A 214 16.47 -18.29 30.42
C GLY A 214 15.70 -17.11 31.03
N GLY A 215 14.68 -17.39 31.87
CA GLY A 215 13.95 -16.38 32.65
C GLY A 215 12.67 -15.85 32.01
N GLU A 216 12.42 -16.13 30.73
CA GLU A 216 11.21 -15.69 30.03
C GLU A 216 9.94 -16.48 30.43
N TYR A 217 8.79 -15.83 30.27
CA TYR A 217 7.46 -16.34 30.61
C TYR A 217 6.59 -16.52 29.36
N TYR A 218 6.56 -17.72 28.81
CA TYR A 218 5.75 -18.06 27.64
C TYR A 218 4.28 -18.32 28.03
N TYR A 219 3.34 -18.00 27.13
CA TYR A 219 1.88 -18.03 27.35
C TYR A 219 1.44 -17.47 28.73
N SER A 220 1.81 -16.22 29.02
CA SER A 220 1.59 -15.56 30.30
C SER A 220 0.89 -14.21 30.17
N ARG A 221 0.55 -13.58 31.31
CA ARG A 221 0.10 -12.18 31.38
C ARG A 221 1.16 -11.16 30.94
N LYS A 222 2.47 -11.50 30.95
CA LYS A 222 3.52 -10.56 30.55
C LYS A 222 3.32 -10.13 29.09
N THR A 223 3.39 -8.82 28.87
CA THR A 223 3.36 -8.18 27.55
C THR A 223 4.31 -8.84 26.56
N GLN A 224 3.81 -9.10 25.35
CA GLN A 224 4.55 -9.70 24.24
C GLN A 224 4.19 -9.03 22.92
N ALA A 225 5.18 -8.79 22.06
CA ALA A 225 5.02 -8.06 20.81
C ALA A 225 3.96 -8.67 19.87
N THR A 226 3.91 -10.01 19.81
CA THR A 226 2.86 -10.78 19.12
C THR A 226 1.45 -10.40 19.57
N MET A 227 1.22 -10.30 20.88
CA MET A 227 -0.10 -10.00 21.44
C MET A 227 -0.44 -8.50 21.41
N THR A 228 0.53 -7.60 21.56
CA THR A 228 0.27 -6.16 21.41
C THR A 228 -0.11 -5.81 19.97
N ALA A 229 0.62 -6.32 18.97
CA ALA A 229 0.32 -6.06 17.56
C ALA A 229 -1.09 -6.55 17.17
N VAL A 230 -1.44 -7.79 17.53
CA VAL A 230 -2.78 -8.32 17.21
C VAL A 230 -3.89 -7.72 18.08
N GLY A 231 -3.59 -7.24 19.29
CA GLY A 231 -4.56 -6.52 20.13
C GLY A 231 -4.96 -5.18 19.52
N VAL A 232 -3.97 -4.37 19.13
CA VAL A 232 -4.15 -3.13 18.37
C VAL A 232 -4.93 -3.38 17.08
N ALA A 233 -4.52 -4.38 16.28
CA ALA A 233 -5.23 -4.74 15.05
C ALA A 233 -6.69 -5.13 15.32
N THR A 234 -6.96 -5.96 16.33
CA THR A 234 -8.31 -6.42 16.66
C THR A 234 -9.21 -5.26 17.08
N LEU A 235 -8.69 -4.35 17.91
CA LEU A 235 -9.42 -3.16 18.37
C LEU A 235 -9.74 -2.20 17.21
N LEU A 236 -8.77 -1.90 16.34
CA LEU A 236 -8.98 -1.07 15.15
C LEU A 236 -10.05 -1.66 14.22
N MET A 237 -9.97 -2.97 13.95
CA MET A 237 -10.96 -3.69 13.14
C MET A 237 -12.37 -3.72 13.77
N CYS A 238 -12.49 -3.57 15.09
CA CYS A 238 -13.79 -3.43 15.76
C CYS A 238 -14.42 -2.03 15.56
N LEU A 239 -13.61 -0.98 15.41
CA LEU A 239 -14.12 0.38 15.16
C LEU A 239 -14.88 0.49 13.83
N ASP A 240 -14.48 -0.28 12.82
CA ASP A 240 -15.13 -0.30 11.50
C ASP A 240 -16.59 -0.83 11.55
N PHE A 241 -17.00 -1.45 12.67
CA PHE A 241 -18.38 -1.87 12.96
C PHE A 241 -19.00 -1.12 14.15
N LEU A 242 -18.21 -0.27 14.82
CA LEU A 242 -18.59 0.63 15.91
C LEU A 242 -18.26 2.10 15.56
N PRO A 243 -18.74 2.64 14.40
CA PRO A 243 -18.44 4.00 13.99
C PRO A 243 -18.94 5.02 15.02
N SER A 244 -18.24 6.16 15.06
CA SER A 244 -18.48 7.28 15.97
C SER A 244 -19.94 7.77 15.91
N SER A 245 -20.46 8.25 17.04
CA SER A 245 -21.81 8.81 17.07
C SER A 245 -21.88 10.11 16.25
N ALA A 246 -23.04 10.40 15.66
CA ALA A 246 -23.25 11.62 14.87
C ALA A 246 -23.03 12.92 15.68
N LYS A 247 -23.05 12.86 17.02
CA LYS A 247 -22.60 13.96 17.89
C LYS A 247 -21.08 14.14 17.81
N GLN A 248 -20.32 13.08 18.07
CA GLN A 248 -18.85 13.10 18.00
C GLN A 248 -18.32 13.55 16.64
N VAL A 249 -18.96 13.12 15.54
CA VAL A 249 -18.52 13.50 14.18
C VAL A 249 -18.79 14.96 13.87
N ARG A 250 -19.95 15.51 14.27
CA ARG A 250 -20.24 16.96 14.11
C ARG A 250 -19.46 17.86 15.05
N GLU A 251 -19.05 17.36 16.21
CA GLU A 251 -18.18 18.10 17.14
C GLU A 251 -16.68 17.86 16.89
N ASN A 252 -16.32 17.09 15.86
CA ASN A 252 -14.94 16.68 15.55
C ASN A 252 -14.18 16.01 16.71
N LYS A 253 -14.91 15.37 17.63
CA LYS A 253 -14.41 14.62 18.80
C LYS A 253 -14.44 13.11 18.56
N CYS A 254 -13.85 12.67 17.45
CA CYS A 254 -13.73 11.25 17.13
C CYS A 254 -12.37 10.70 17.56
N GLU A 255 -12.20 10.44 18.85
CA GLU A 255 -10.97 9.88 19.40
C GLU A 255 -10.90 8.36 19.19
N LEU A 256 -9.69 7.82 19.03
CA LEU A 256 -9.44 6.38 19.22
C LEU A 256 -9.59 6.05 20.72
N PRO A 257 -10.23 4.93 21.10
CA PRO A 257 -10.27 4.50 22.50
C PRO A 257 -8.86 4.42 23.10
N ARG A 258 -8.69 4.91 24.34
CA ARG A 258 -7.37 5.06 24.99
C ARG A 258 -6.51 3.79 24.93
N CYS A 259 -7.11 2.61 25.07
CA CYS A 259 -6.40 1.32 24.94
C CYS A 259 -5.74 1.10 23.55
N ILE A 260 -6.32 1.62 22.46
CA ILE A 260 -5.67 1.60 21.14
C ILE A 260 -4.47 2.54 21.12
N VAL A 261 -4.60 3.73 21.72
CA VAL A 261 -3.52 4.72 21.82
C VAL A 261 -2.35 4.12 22.62
N ASP A 262 -2.59 3.64 23.84
CA ASP A 262 -1.56 3.00 24.68
C ASP A 262 -0.88 1.80 23.97
N GLY A 263 -1.63 1.03 23.19
CA GLY A 263 -1.10 -0.09 22.40
C GLY A 263 -0.29 0.32 21.18
N LEU A 264 -0.63 1.47 20.57
CA LEU A 264 0.13 2.07 19.48
C LEU A 264 1.40 2.75 19.99
N ASP A 265 1.31 3.46 21.12
CA ASP A 265 2.45 4.07 21.81
C ASP A 265 3.46 2.98 22.21
N TRP A 266 3.00 1.84 22.75
CA TRP A 266 3.88 0.69 23.02
C TRP A 266 4.57 0.17 21.76
N LEU A 267 3.87 0.09 20.62
CA LEU A 267 4.48 -0.33 19.36
C LEU A 267 5.50 0.71 18.86
N ASP A 268 5.21 2.00 18.99
CA ASP A 268 6.14 3.07 18.61
C ASP A 268 7.43 3.02 19.44
N ASP A 269 7.34 2.81 20.76
CA ASP A 269 8.50 2.68 21.64
C ASP A 269 9.31 1.38 21.41
N ASN A 270 8.64 0.26 21.13
CA ASN A 270 9.27 -1.06 21.19
C ASN A 270 9.59 -1.70 19.81
N PHE A 271 8.93 -1.31 18.71
CA PHE A 271 8.99 -2.06 17.44
C PHE A 271 10.41 -2.24 16.88
N LYS A 272 11.27 -1.21 17.01
CA LYS A 272 12.67 -1.32 16.58
C LYS A 272 13.43 -2.41 17.37
N GLN A 273 13.18 -2.52 18.67
CA GLN A 273 13.81 -3.52 19.52
C GLN A 273 13.22 -4.92 19.30
N THR A 274 11.92 -5.06 19.05
CA THR A 274 11.29 -6.37 18.83
C THR A 274 11.72 -7.02 17.52
N ILE A 275 12.19 -6.24 16.53
CA ILE A 275 12.88 -6.78 15.34
C ILE A 275 14.37 -7.05 15.60
N GLN A 276 15.11 -6.11 16.20
CA GLN A 276 16.57 -6.24 16.35
C GLN A 276 17.00 -7.24 17.44
N LYS A 277 16.20 -7.38 18.51
CA LYS A 277 16.43 -8.24 19.68
C LYS A 277 15.07 -8.80 20.17
N PRO A 278 14.38 -9.62 19.36
CA PRO A 278 13.11 -10.24 19.75
C PRO A 278 13.27 -11.06 21.04
N SER A 279 12.23 -11.06 21.88
CA SER A 279 12.08 -12.07 22.91
C SER A 279 11.92 -13.46 22.29
N TYR A 280 12.20 -14.53 23.03
CA TYR A 280 12.07 -15.89 22.52
C TYR A 280 10.67 -16.17 21.95
N GLY A 281 9.62 -15.72 22.65
CA GLY A 281 8.24 -15.82 22.19
C GLY A 281 7.90 -15.00 20.94
N THR A 282 8.69 -13.97 20.60
CA THR A 282 8.52 -13.19 19.37
C THR A 282 9.25 -13.86 18.21
N ALA A 283 10.50 -14.29 18.41
CA ALA A 283 11.31 -14.95 17.38
C ALA A 283 10.79 -16.34 16.99
N ALA A 284 10.27 -17.12 17.96
CA ALA A 284 9.66 -18.43 17.69
C ALA A 284 8.35 -18.35 16.88
N TRP A 285 7.75 -17.16 16.77
CA TRP A 285 6.49 -16.94 16.05
C TRP A 285 6.60 -15.72 15.12
N TYR A 286 7.79 -15.48 14.55
CA TYR A 286 8.11 -14.25 13.80
C TYR A 286 7.16 -14.00 12.62
N THR A 287 6.77 -15.02 11.87
CA THR A 287 5.82 -14.89 10.75
C THR A 287 4.43 -14.46 11.21
N TYR A 288 3.97 -14.99 12.35
CA TYR A 288 2.72 -14.56 12.99
C TYR A 288 2.83 -13.16 13.59
N TYR A 289 4.00 -12.79 14.14
CA TYR A 289 4.27 -11.43 14.60
C TYR A 289 4.20 -10.42 13.45
N TYR A 290 4.82 -10.71 12.31
CA TYR A 290 4.82 -9.82 11.14
C TYR A 290 3.41 -9.67 10.54
N HIS A 291 2.64 -10.75 10.44
CA HIS A 291 1.20 -10.69 10.10
C HIS A 291 0.39 -9.86 11.13
N GLY A 292 0.74 -9.90 12.41
CA GLY A 292 0.15 -9.03 13.43
C GLY A 292 0.50 -7.55 13.24
N ILE A 293 1.76 -7.24 12.90
CA ILE A 293 2.26 -5.88 12.63
C ILE A 293 1.67 -5.31 11.34
N GLU A 294 1.61 -6.12 10.27
CA GLU A 294 0.94 -5.80 9.01
C GLU A 294 -0.52 -5.41 9.24
N ARG A 295 -1.25 -6.18 10.04
CA ARG A 295 -2.65 -5.87 10.37
C ARG A 295 -2.79 -4.63 11.23
N ALA A 296 -1.89 -4.41 12.19
CA ALA A 296 -1.90 -3.18 12.99
C ALA A 296 -1.62 -1.94 12.12
N GLY A 297 -0.62 -2.02 11.23
CA GLY A 297 -0.27 -0.98 10.27
C GLY A 297 -1.40 -0.68 9.29
N ARG A 298 -1.88 -1.70 8.54
CA ARG A 298 -2.97 -1.55 7.55
C ARG A 298 -4.31 -1.15 8.17
N ALA A 299 -4.72 -1.73 9.30
CA ALA A 299 -5.97 -1.33 9.96
C ALA A 299 -5.90 0.08 10.55
N GLY A 300 -4.72 0.49 11.03
CA GLY A 300 -4.48 1.81 11.63
C GLY A 300 -4.07 2.90 10.63
N GLY A 301 -3.84 2.57 9.36
CA GLY A 301 -3.28 3.48 8.37
C GLY A 301 -1.85 3.93 8.70
N ARG A 302 -1.06 3.17 9.46
CA ARG A 302 0.32 3.55 9.84
C ARG A 302 1.33 2.94 8.87
N LYS A 303 2.16 3.78 8.25
CA LYS A 303 3.38 3.34 7.52
C LYS A 303 4.55 3.03 8.46
N TYR A 304 4.65 3.75 9.57
CA TYR A 304 5.74 3.64 10.53
C TYR A 304 5.26 3.21 11.93
N PHE A 305 6.11 2.47 12.64
CA PHE A 305 6.10 2.37 14.10
C PHE A 305 7.45 2.85 14.64
N GLY A 306 7.47 3.85 15.51
CA GLY A 306 8.70 4.42 16.08
C GLY A 306 9.61 5.10 15.05
N GLY A 307 9.02 5.57 13.94
CA GLY A 307 9.77 6.06 12.76
C GLY A 307 10.40 4.96 11.89
N VAL A 308 10.18 3.69 12.20
CA VAL A 308 10.65 2.55 11.38
C VAL A 308 9.53 2.10 10.44
N ASP A 309 9.81 2.03 9.13
CA ASP A 309 8.90 1.44 8.15
C ASP A 309 8.78 -0.06 8.41
N TRP A 310 7.60 -0.49 8.85
CA TRP A 310 7.38 -1.87 9.27
C TRP A 310 7.31 -2.84 8.10
N HIS A 311 6.90 -2.38 6.91
CA HIS A 311 6.81 -3.23 5.74
C HIS A 311 8.23 -3.51 5.22
N LYS A 312 9.00 -2.45 4.98
CA LYS A 312 10.38 -2.52 4.47
C LYS A 312 11.27 -3.37 5.36
N VAL A 313 11.25 -3.14 6.67
CA VAL A 313 12.13 -3.86 7.61
C VAL A 313 11.77 -5.35 7.73
N CYS A 314 10.48 -5.69 7.85
CA CYS A 314 10.07 -7.10 7.92
C CYS A 314 10.16 -7.81 6.56
N ALA A 315 10.01 -7.10 5.44
CA ALA A 315 10.23 -7.66 4.10
C ALA A 315 11.71 -7.99 3.85
N GLU A 316 12.64 -7.07 4.17
CA GLU A 316 14.09 -7.33 4.07
C GLU A 316 14.56 -8.51 4.94
N ASP A 317 14.03 -8.61 6.15
CA ASP A 317 14.28 -9.74 7.07
C ASP A 317 13.68 -11.07 6.55
N LEU A 318 12.52 -11.04 5.89
CA LEU A 318 11.98 -12.22 5.18
C LEU A 318 12.83 -12.58 3.95
N LEU A 319 13.22 -11.61 3.12
CA LEU A 319 14.03 -11.84 1.91
C LEU A 319 15.39 -12.46 2.25
N SER A 320 16.08 -11.94 3.26
CA SER A 320 17.36 -12.45 3.74
C SER A 320 17.29 -13.82 4.45
N SER A 321 16.08 -14.33 4.72
CA SER A 321 15.86 -15.64 5.37
C SER A 321 15.05 -16.64 4.54
N GLN A 322 14.72 -16.32 3.28
CA GLN A 322 14.08 -17.28 2.37
C GLN A 322 15.09 -18.38 1.97
N GLN A 323 14.68 -19.63 2.07
CA GLN A 323 15.48 -20.77 1.62
C GLN A 323 15.53 -20.84 0.09
N ALA A 324 16.57 -21.48 -0.46
CA ALA A 324 16.67 -21.79 -1.90
C ALA A 324 15.48 -22.63 -2.45
N THR A 325 14.73 -23.28 -1.56
CA THR A 325 13.47 -23.99 -1.88
C THR A 325 12.26 -23.07 -2.10
N GLY A 326 12.39 -21.77 -1.80
CA GLY A 326 11.30 -20.79 -1.72
C GLY A 326 10.61 -20.70 -0.36
N ALA A 327 10.99 -21.56 0.59
CA ALA A 327 10.32 -21.66 1.90
C ALA A 327 10.85 -20.67 2.94
N TRP A 328 10.03 -20.44 3.96
CA TRP A 328 10.47 -19.90 5.25
C TRP A 328 10.33 -20.97 6.34
N ALA A 329 11.39 -21.19 7.10
CA ALA A 329 11.46 -22.20 8.17
C ALA A 329 11.49 -21.55 9.56
N ASP A 330 11.48 -22.37 10.61
CA ASP A 330 11.57 -21.90 11.99
C ASP A 330 12.96 -21.30 12.29
N ARG A 331 12.98 -20.11 12.89
CA ARG A 331 14.22 -19.43 13.31
C ARG A 331 14.79 -19.91 14.64
N HIS A 332 14.04 -20.76 15.35
CA HIS A 332 14.52 -21.48 16.53
C HIS A 332 14.46 -22.99 16.28
N ALA A 333 15.63 -23.59 16.09
CA ALA A 333 15.78 -25.03 16.19
C ALA A 333 15.46 -25.49 17.62
N SER A 334 14.72 -26.60 17.73
CA SER A 334 14.54 -27.48 18.89
C SER A 334 15.17 -27.01 20.22
N ILE A 335 14.35 -26.52 21.16
CA ILE A 335 14.76 -26.63 22.57
C ILE A 335 14.46 -28.06 23.03
N ALA A 336 15.41 -28.94 22.74
CA ALA A 336 15.37 -30.35 23.10
C ALA A 336 14.92 -30.54 24.56
N GLY A 337 13.87 -31.34 24.75
CA GLY A 337 13.32 -31.65 26.08
C GLY A 337 12.39 -30.58 26.67
N ARG A 338 11.99 -29.54 25.94
CA ARG A 338 10.96 -28.55 26.40
C ARG A 338 9.62 -28.64 25.67
N GLY A 339 9.40 -29.69 24.87
CA GLY A 339 8.08 -30.02 24.30
C GLY A 339 7.63 -29.16 23.12
N PHE A 340 8.56 -28.43 22.49
CA PHE A 340 8.35 -27.65 21.27
C PHE A 340 9.45 -27.98 20.25
N ASP A 341 9.74 -29.27 20.07
CA ASP A 341 10.61 -29.77 19.01
C ASP A 341 9.82 -29.75 17.68
N MET A 342 9.64 -28.53 17.16
CA MET A 342 8.76 -28.18 16.04
C MET A 342 9.38 -28.08 14.63
N PRO A 343 10.69 -28.33 14.33
CA PRO A 343 11.18 -28.24 12.96
C PRO A 343 10.61 -29.39 12.12
N SER A 344 9.47 -29.12 11.47
CA SER A 344 8.68 -30.07 10.71
C SER A 344 8.31 -29.49 9.34
N SER A 345 7.91 -30.35 8.41
CA SER A 345 7.43 -29.90 7.10
C SER A 345 6.18 -29.03 7.22
N GLU A 346 5.38 -29.30 8.25
CA GLU A 346 4.13 -28.65 8.61
C GLU A 346 4.35 -27.23 9.16
N THR A 347 5.34 -27.04 10.05
CA THR A 347 5.70 -25.69 10.54
C THR A 347 6.36 -24.85 9.43
N THR A 348 7.12 -25.48 8.54
CA THR A 348 7.69 -24.82 7.34
C THR A 348 6.59 -24.35 6.38
N LEU A 349 5.55 -25.18 6.15
CA LEU A 349 4.36 -24.78 5.39
C LEU A 349 3.59 -23.62 6.09
N MET A 350 3.49 -23.64 7.42
CA MET A 350 2.83 -22.60 8.21
C MET A 350 3.55 -21.25 8.08
N ASN A 351 4.86 -21.24 8.30
CA ASN A 351 5.70 -20.05 8.17
C ASN A 351 5.69 -19.51 6.74
N THR A 352 5.80 -20.37 5.74
CA THR A 352 5.71 -19.98 4.33
C THR A 352 4.36 -19.34 3.99
N GLY A 353 3.24 -19.90 4.50
CA GLY A 353 1.92 -19.30 4.31
C GLY A 353 1.76 -17.91 4.96
N LEU A 354 2.25 -17.73 6.20
CA LEU A 354 2.19 -16.44 6.89
C LEU A 354 3.13 -15.38 6.26
N ALA A 355 4.34 -15.79 5.85
CA ALA A 355 5.28 -14.90 5.14
C ALA A 355 4.71 -14.43 3.80
N LEU A 356 4.11 -15.33 3.02
CA LEU A 356 3.44 -14.97 1.77
C LEU A 356 2.25 -14.03 1.97
N ALA A 357 1.40 -14.29 2.97
CA ALA A 357 0.29 -13.39 3.29
C ALA A 357 0.79 -11.97 3.67
N PHE A 358 1.85 -11.89 4.47
CA PHE A 358 2.50 -10.61 4.81
C PHE A 358 3.01 -9.87 3.56
N LEU A 359 3.82 -10.54 2.73
CA LEU A 359 4.44 -9.94 1.53
C LEU A 359 3.38 -9.49 0.50
N ALA A 360 2.37 -10.32 0.24
CA ALA A 360 1.26 -9.97 -0.64
C ALA A 360 0.39 -8.83 -0.10
N HIS A 361 0.27 -8.67 1.23
CA HIS A 361 -0.47 -7.55 1.83
C HIS A 361 0.33 -6.25 1.84
N GLY A 362 1.67 -6.32 1.89
CA GLY A 362 2.56 -5.18 1.72
C GLY A 362 2.50 -4.55 0.33
N ARG A 363 2.36 -5.39 -0.71
CA ARG A 363 2.18 -4.98 -2.12
C ARG A 363 0.89 -4.21 -2.44
N GLN A 364 -0.06 -4.11 -1.52
CA GLN A 364 -1.37 -3.51 -1.83
C GLN A 364 -1.25 -1.99 -2.09
N PRO A 365 -1.89 -1.49 -3.17
CA PRO A 365 -1.79 -0.09 -3.57
C PRO A 365 -2.43 0.84 -2.53
N VAL A 366 -1.84 2.01 -2.35
CA VAL A 366 -2.35 3.04 -1.43
C VAL A 366 -3.28 3.98 -2.20
N LEU A 367 -4.59 3.91 -1.94
CA LEU A 367 -5.58 4.76 -2.61
C LEU A 367 -5.44 6.25 -2.23
N LEU A 368 -5.14 6.52 -0.95
CA LEU A 368 -4.90 7.86 -0.43
C LEU A 368 -3.83 7.83 0.69
N ASN A 369 -2.92 8.81 0.64
CA ASN A 369 -2.05 9.19 1.76
C ASN A 369 -2.71 10.34 2.53
N LYS A 370 -2.94 10.22 3.85
CA LYS A 370 -3.40 11.32 4.72
C LYS A 370 -2.19 12.08 5.26
N LEU A 371 -2.10 13.38 4.99
CA LEU A 371 -0.96 14.18 5.45
C LEU A 371 -1.07 14.44 6.97
N GLN A 372 -0.09 13.97 7.74
CA GLN A 372 -0.03 14.16 9.18
C GLN A 372 0.78 15.41 9.54
N THR A 373 0.11 16.38 10.17
CA THR A 373 0.68 17.64 10.67
C THR A 373 0.43 17.77 12.18
N THR A 374 0.71 18.93 12.79
CA THR A 374 0.01 19.36 14.01
C THR A 374 -1.37 19.93 13.67
N GLY A 375 -2.13 20.34 14.69
CA GLY A 375 -3.51 20.81 14.50
C GLY A 375 -4.50 19.66 14.38
N ASP A 376 -5.60 19.90 13.68
CA ASP A 376 -6.81 19.08 13.69
C ASP A 376 -6.98 18.17 12.46
N TRP A 377 -5.86 17.85 11.80
CA TRP A 377 -5.74 17.01 10.60
C TRP A 377 -6.38 15.61 10.72
N ASP A 378 -6.55 15.09 11.94
CA ASP A 378 -7.15 13.78 12.22
C ASP A 378 -8.30 13.82 13.23
N ASN A 379 -9.14 14.86 13.14
CA ASN A 379 -10.47 14.91 13.80
C ASN A 379 -11.35 13.65 13.61
N ARG A 380 -11.01 12.78 12.65
CA ARG A 380 -11.79 11.64 12.14
C ARG A 380 -10.87 10.48 11.72
N PRO A 381 -10.32 9.70 12.67
CA PRO A 381 -9.25 8.70 12.45
C PRO A 381 -9.69 7.42 11.71
N ARG A 382 -10.97 7.30 11.33
CA ARG A 382 -11.52 6.18 10.56
C ARG A 382 -12.14 6.62 9.22
N ASP A 383 -12.01 7.88 8.81
CA ASP A 383 -12.63 8.40 7.59
C ASP A 383 -12.14 7.65 6.33
N LEU A 384 -10.84 7.61 6.10
CA LEU A 384 -10.24 6.88 4.98
C LEU A 384 -10.35 5.35 5.15
N ALA A 385 -10.45 4.83 6.37
CA ALA A 385 -10.71 3.41 6.59
C ALA A 385 -12.09 3.02 6.06
N ALA A 386 -13.12 3.82 6.34
CA ALA A 386 -14.47 3.61 5.83
C ALA A 386 -14.56 3.83 4.30
N LEU A 387 -13.88 4.84 3.75
CA LEU A 387 -13.84 5.09 2.31
C LEU A 387 -13.11 3.97 1.54
N THR A 388 -11.91 3.59 1.96
CA THR A 388 -11.14 2.47 1.35
C THR A 388 -11.96 1.18 1.37
N ARG A 389 -12.63 0.91 2.49
CA ARG A 389 -13.49 -0.27 2.66
C ARG A 389 -14.77 -0.23 1.82
N PHE A 390 -15.24 0.94 1.41
CA PHE A 390 -16.30 1.08 0.40
C PHE A 390 -15.75 0.78 -1.00
N ILE A 391 -14.66 1.46 -1.41
CA ILE A 391 -14.06 1.35 -2.74
C ILE A 391 -13.70 -0.11 -3.07
N GLN A 392 -13.12 -0.84 -2.13
CA GLN A 392 -12.71 -2.24 -2.35
C GLN A 392 -13.87 -3.24 -2.52
N GLN A 393 -15.14 -2.86 -2.32
CA GLN A 393 -16.28 -3.76 -2.55
C GLN A 393 -16.55 -3.99 -4.04
N ASP A 394 -16.16 -3.03 -4.88
CA ASP A 394 -16.26 -3.06 -6.34
C ASP A 394 -14.92 -3.47 -7.01
N SER A 395 -13.91 -3.89 -6.24
CA SER A 395 -12.57 -4.23 -6.72
C SER A 395 -12.22 -5.70 -6.47
N GLU A 396 -11.60 -6.37 -7.44
CA GLU A 396 -11.04 -7.70 -7.25
C GLU A 396 -9.77 -7.68 -6.38
N GLN A 397 -9.00 -6.59 -6.47
CA GLN A 397 -7.78 -6.37 -5.69
C GLN A 397 -8.06 -5.54 -4.43
N PRO A 398 -7.59 -5.97 -3.24
CA PRO A 398 -7.66 -5.17 -2.02
C PRO A 398 -6.65 -4.02 -2.05
N SER A 399 -7.06 -2.87 -1.50
CA SER A 399 -6.25 -1.65 -1.43
C SER A 399 -6.19 -1.12 -0.01
N ARG A 400 -5.26 -0.21 0.27
CA ARG A 400 -5.08 0.41 1.59
C ARG A 400 -5.08 1.94 1.54
N TRP A 401 -5.13 2.55 2.71
CA TRP A 401 -4.80 3.95 2.96
C TRP A 401 -3.68 3.98 3.99
N GLN A 402 -2.97 5.11 4.10
CA GLN A 402 -2.03 5.32 5.21
C GLN A 402 -1.87 6.81 5.52
N MET A 403 -1.18 7.12 6.61
CA MET A 403 -0.79 8.44 7.06
C MET A 403 0.70 8.65 6.79
N VAL A 404 1.04 9.82 6.24
CA VAL A 404 2.43 10.22 5.96
C VAL A 404 2.78 11.48 6.78
N PRO A 405 3.77 11.44 7.69
CA PRO A 405 4.17 12.62 8.46
C PRO A 405 4.77 13.68 7.55
N VAL A 406 4.33 14.93 7.70
CA VAL A 406 4.77 16.05 6.84
C VAL A 406 6.29 16.31 6.90
N GLY A 407 6.99 15.80 7.92
CA GLY A 407 8.44 15.84 8.02
C GLY A 407 9.17 14.92 7.03
N THR A 408 8.60 13.76 6.62
CA THR A 408 9.29 12.75 5.80
C THR A 408 9.58 13.22 4.37
N ASP A 409 10.46 12.49 3.66
CA ASP A 409 10.82 12.80 2.28
C ASP A 409 9.59 12.78 1.34
N VAL A 410 9.64 13.58 0.27
CA VAL A 410 8.57 13.61 -0.74
C VAL A 410 8.39 12.25 -1.43
N ALA A 411 9.46 11.46 -1.58
CA ALA A 411 9.39 10.11 -2.14
C ALA A 411 8.45 9.20 -1.34
N GLU A 412 8.44 9.33 0.00
CA GLU A 412 7.58 8.55 0.90
C GLU A 412 6.09 8.88 0.73
N TRP A 413 5.75 10.02 0.13
CA TRP A 413 4.37 10.44 -0.15
C TRP A 413 3.86 9.91 -1.50
N ARG A 414 4.74 9.35 -2.35
CA ARG A 414 4.39 8.85 -3.69
C ARG A 414 3.92 7.39 -3.71
N ASP A 415 3.80 6.75 -2.55
CA ASP A 415 3.05 5.49 -2.41
C ASP A 415 1.59 5.61 -2.92
N SER A 416 1.07 6.84 -3.04
CA SER A 416 -0.24 7.17 -3.59
C SER A 416 -0.19 8.43 -4.46
N HIS A 417 -0.99 8.48 -5.52
CA HIS A 417 -1.21 9.68 -6.34
C HIS A 417 -2.09 10.74 -5.63
N ILE A 418 -2.74 10.41 -4.52
CA ILE A 418 -3.62 11.34 -3.78
C ILE A 418 -3.07 11.58 -2.39
N LEU A 419 -2.72 12.84 -2.11
CA LEU A 419 -2.40 13.34 -0.77
C LEU A 419 -3.61 14.10 -0.23
N TYR A 420 -4.25 13.52 0.78
CA TYR A 420 -5.47 13.98 1.43
C TYR A 420 -5.15 14.91 2.61
N LEU A 421 -5.82 16.07 2.64
CA LEU A 421 -5.77 17.05 3.72
C LEU A 421 -7.19 17.36 4.19
N THR A 422 -7.41 17.51 5.49
CA THR A 422 -8.73 17.86 6.02
C THR A 422 -8.60 18.56 7.37
N GLY A 423 -9.62 19.32 7.77
CA GLY A 423 -9.67 20.03 9.04
C GLY A 423 -10.83 21.02 9.11
N GLN A 424 -10.97 21.65 10.27
CA GLN A 424 -11.90 22.72 10.59
C GLN A 424 -11.15 24.02 10.91
N ALA A 425 -10.03 23.93 11.63
CA ALA A 425 -9.19 25.08 11.95
C ALA A 425 -8.23 25.47 10.81
N SER A 426 -7.69 26.69 10.86
CA SER A 426 -6.61 27.11 9.97
C SER A 426 -5.41 26.17 10.10
N MET A 427 -4.91 25.62 8.99
CA MET A 427 -3.72 24.76 9.00
C MET A 427 -2.53 25.47 9.68
N PRO A 428 -1.84 24.82 10.64
CA PRO A 428 -0.73 25.45 11.34
C PRO A 428 0.48 25.60 10.43
N ILE A 429 0.93 26.84 10.23
CA ILE A 429 2.11 27.19 9.43
C ILE A 429 3.14 27.88 10.33
N THR A 430 4.39 27.40 10.32
CA THR A 430 5.51 27.95 11.12
C THR A 430 6.71 28.29 10.25
N ALA A 431 7.65 29.10 10.77
CA ALA A 431 8.89 29.42 10.07
C ALA A 431 9.85 28.22 9.99
N SER A 432 9.93 27.43 11.07
CA SER A 432 10.82 26.27 11.23
C SER A 432 10.07 25.05 11.76
N ALA A 433 10.68 23.87 11.65
CA ALA A 433 10.14 22.62 12.15
C ALA A 433 10.27 22.54 13.68
N SER A 434 9.29 21.93 14.34
CA SER A 434 9.26 21.74 15.79
C SER A 434 9.99 20.48 16.28
N SER A 435 10.50 19.64 15.36
CA SER A 435 11.24 18.42 15.64
C SER A 435 12.35 18.22 14.62
N ALA A 436 13.44 17.56 15.03
CA ALA A 436 14.46 17.03 14.13
C ALA A 436 14.13 15.61 13.63
N ASN A 437 13.17 14.93 14.26
CA ASN A 437 12.65 13.63 13.81
C ASN A 437 11.53 13.86 12.78
N PRO A 438 11.71 13.48 11.50
CA PRO A 438 10.74 13.74 10.44
C PRO A 438 9.42 12.95 10.59
N HIS A 439 9.37 11.95 11.48
CA HIS A 439 8.17 11.19 11.78
C HIS A 439 7.34 11.77 12.94
N THR A 440 7.82 12.84 13.60
CA THR A 440 7.02 13.57 14.60
C THR A 440 5.97 14.45 13.89
N PRO A 441 4.70 14.46 14.34
CA PRO A 441 3.71 15.42 13.86
C PRO A 441 4.20 16.87 14.09
N GLN A 442 4.22 17.68 13.03
CA GLN A 442 4.73 19.05 13.06
C GLN A 442 3.90 19.98 12.15
N ALA A 443 4.06 21.29 12.34
CA ALA A 443 3.41 22.31 11.51
C ALA A 443 4.00 22.35 10.08
N LEU A 444 3.26 22.94 9.14
CA LEU A 444 3.74 23.20 7.78
C LEU A 444 4.78 24.33 7.79
N THR A 445 6.02 24.03 7.42
CA THR A 445 7.06 25.04 7.16
C THR A 445 7.12 25.41 5.68
N LYS A 446 7.89 26.45 5.32
CA LYS A 446 8.20 26.76 3.91
C LYS A 446 8.74 25.54 3.17
N ALA A 447 9.68 24.80 3.76
CA ALA A 447 10.24 23.59 3.15
C ALA A 447 9.20 22.48 2.95
N ASN A 448 8.16 22.40 3.79
CA ASN A 448 7.05 21.46 3.58
C ASN A 448 6.14 21.91 2.43
N ILE A 449 5.92 23.22 2.25
CA ILE A 449 5.20 23.77 1.08
C ILE A 449 5.97 23.49 -0.21
N ASP A 450 7.30 23.63 -0.19
CA ASP A 450 8.12 23.33 -1.36
C ASP A 450 8.14 21.82 -1.68
N LYS A 451 8.13 20.92 -0.66
CA LYS A 451 7.88 19.48 -0.86
C LYS A 451 6.48 19.17 -1.40
N LEU A 452 5.44 19.89 -0.99
CA LEU A 452 4.09 19.74 -1.54
C LEU A 452 4.03 20.16 -3.02
N ARG A 453 4.78 21.19 -3.43
CA ARG A 453 4.91 21.55 -4.85
C ARG A 453 5.65 20.45 -5.61
N ALA A 454 6.75 19.93 -5.07
CA ALA A 454 7.50 18.83 -5.68
C ALA A 454 6.66 17.55 -5.83
N TYR A 455 5.83 17.20 -4.84
CA TYR A 455 4.89 16.08 -4.92
C TYR A 455 3.93 16.22 -6.11
N VAL A 456 3.33 17.39 -6.29
CA VAL A 456 2.39 17.66 -7.38
C VAL A 456 3.09 17.74 -8.74
N GLN A 457 4.30 18.28 -8.80
CA GLN A 457 5.14 18.26 -10.00
C GLN A 457 5.53 16.83 -10.41
N GLN A 458 5.72 15.94 -9.44
CA GLN A 458 5.96 14.50 -9.64
C GLN A 458 4.66 13.68 -9.75
N GLY A 459 3.60 14.28 -10.31
CA GLY A 459 2.36 13.59 -10.65
C GLY A 459 1.35 13.38 -9.52
N GLY A 460 1.66 13.79 -8.28
CA GLY A 460 0.71 13.79 -7.18
C GLY A 460 -0.45 14.79 -7.37
N VAL A 461 -1.52 14.59 -6.61
CA VAL A 461 -2.71 15.45 -6.56
C VAL A 461 -3.06 15.74 -5.10
N LEU A 462 -3.28 17.01 -4.76
CA LEU A 462 -3.72 17.41 -3.41
C LEU A 462 -5.26 17.39 -3.32
N PHE A 463 -5.83 16.45 -2.58
CA PHE A 463 -7.28 16.42 -2.32
C PHE A 463 -7.57 17.00 -0.93
N SER A 464 -8.42 18.02 -0.83
CA SER A 464 -8.79 18.60 0.47
C SER A 464 -10.30 18.72 0.73
N ILE A 465 -10.69 18.47 1.98
CA ILE A 465 -12.08 18.55 2.46
C ILE A 465 -12.16 19.42 3.71
N THR A 466 -12.96 20.48 3.64
CA THR A 466 -13.34 21.28 4.81
C THR A 466 -14.31 20.50 5.69
N GLN A 467 -14.10 20.51 7.00
CA GLN A 467 -14.96 19.85 7.98
C GLN A 467 -15.83 20.86 8.73
N THR A 468 -17.11 20.51 8.93
CA THR A 468 -18.07 21.26 9.77
C THR A 468 -18.04 22.78 9.51
N ASP A 469 -17.95 23.61 10.55
CA ASP A 469 -17.89 25.08 10.46
C ASP A 469 -16.46 25.55 10.09
N GLY A 470 -15.86 24.92 9.09
CA GLY A 470 -14.43 24.95 8.79
C GLY A 470 -13.95 26.11 7.91
N GLU A 471 -14.61 27.27 7.94
CA GLU A 471 -14.22 28.43 7.11
C GLU A 471 -12.73 28.79 7.28
N ALA A 472 -12.21 28.63 8.50
CA ALA A 472 -10.79 28.82 8.81
C ALA A 472 -9.88 27.83 8.05
N PHE A 473 -10.22 26.54 8.02
CA PHE A 473 -9.54 25.55 7.19
C PHE A 473 -9.63 25.90 5.70
N GLY A 474 -10.85 26.10 5.18
CA GLY A 474 -11.11 26.41 3.77
C GLY A 474 -10.33 27.64 3.27
N LYS A 475 -10.33 28.72 4.06
CA LYS A 475 -9.53 29.92 3.81
C LYS A 475 -8.03 29.65 3.85
N SER A 476 -7.56 28.82 4.79
CA SER A 476 -6.14 28.46 4.91
C SER A 476 -5.64 27.57 3.77
N VAL A 477 -6.45 26.60 3.30
CA VAL A 477 -6.07 25.70 2.20
C VAL A 477 -6.14 26.39 0.85
N ARG A 478 -7.13 27.25 0.62
CA ARG A 478 -7.17 28.17 -0.54
C ARG A 478 -5.97 29.14 -0.51
N GLY A 479 -5.52 29.57 0.67
CA GLY A 479 -4.29 30.33 0.87
C GLY A 479 -2.98 29.52 0.66
N LEU A 480 -2.99 28.21 0.90
CA LEU A 480 -1.89 27.30 0.57
C LEU A 480 -1.79 27.10 -0.95
N TYR A 481 -2.93 26.85 -1.62
CA TYR A 481 -2.96 26.66 -3.06
C TYR A 481 -2.38 27.86 -3.82
N LYS A 482 -2.71 29.11 -3.43
CA LYS A 482 -2.09 30.33 -4.01
C LYS A 482 -0.58 30.46 -3.78
N LYS A 483 0.02 29.73 -2.83
CA LYS A 483 1.49 29.65 -2.63
C LYS A 483 2.14 28.52 -3.43
N LEU A 484 1.38 27.47 -3.74
CA LEU A 484 1.83 26.34 -4.56
C LEU A 484 1.77 26.71 -6.05
N PHE A 485 0.66 27.30 -6.48
CA PHE A 485 0.31 27.63 -7.87
C PHE A 485 -0.12 29.11 -7.95
N PRO A 486 0.83 30.08 -7.97
CA PRO A 486 0.49 31.50 -7.95
C PRO A 486 -0.27 31.96 -9.20
N ASP A 487 0.02 31.36 -10.35
CA ASP A 487 -0.54 31.72 -11.66
C ASP A 487 -1.80 30.92 -12.03
N ARG A 488 -2.42 30.21 -11.07
CA ARG A 488 -3.60 29.35 -11.30
C ARG A 488 -4.69 29.58 -10.26
N GLU A 489 -5.93 29.60 -10.71
CA GLU A 489 -7.11 29.73 -9.82
C GLU A 489 -7.74 28.37 -9.51
N LEU A 490 -8.30 28.25 -8.29
CA LEU A 490 -9.12 27.12 -7.87
C LEU A 490 -10.57 27.35 -8.34
N THR A 491 -10.88 26.88 -9.54
CA THR A 491 -12.19 27.07 -10.18
C THR A 491 -13.19 26.00 -9.75
N GLN A 492 -14.48 26.33 -9.75
CA GLN A 492 -15.54 25.33 -9.51
C GLN A 492 -15.68 24.41 -10.74
N CYS A 493 -15.76 23.10 -10.53
CA CYS A 493 -16.00 22.12 -11.59
C CYS A 493 -17.42 22.32 -12.17
N SER A 494 -17.52 22.39 -13.51
CA SER A 494 -18.80 22.49 -14.22
C SER A 494 -19.69 21.27 -13.99
N PRO A 495 -21.04 21.37 -14.16
CA PRO A 495 -21.95 20.25 -13.88
C PRO A 495 -21.62 18.95 -14.63
N ASP A 496 -21.04 19.05 -15.83
CA ASP A 496 -20.68 17.94 -16.71
C ASP A 496 -19.22 17.45 -16.53
N HIS A 497 -18.45 18.06 -15.62
CA HIS A 497 -17.04 17.73 -15.39
C HIS A 497 -16.86 16.24 -15.00
N PRO A 498 -15.87 15.50 -15.55
CA PRO A 498 -15.75 14.04 -15.38
C PRO A 498 -15.72 13.54 -13.92
N ILE A 499 -15.29 14.38 -12.98
CA ILE A 499 -15.34 14.08 -11.53
C ILE A 499 -16.77 13.76 -11.01
N TYR A 500 -17.83 14.20 -11.70
CA TYR A 500 -19.22 13.90 -11.33
C TYR A 500 -19.74 12.58 -11.95
N THR A 501 -18.95 11.92 -12.80
CA THR A 501 -19.38 10.74 -13.58
C THR A 501 -18.37 9.57 -13.61
N SER A 502 -17.11 9.77 -13.19
CA SER A 502 -15.98 8.85 -13.41
C SER A 502 -16.14 7.40 -12.92
N ARG A 503 -16.93 7.15 -11.87
CA ARG A 503 -17.29 5.78 -11.43
C ARG A 503 -18.79 5.62 -11.21
N TYR A 504 -19.42 6.65 -10.64
CA TYR A 504 -20.85 6.79 -10.43
C TYR A 504 -21.32 8.15 -10.97
N ARG A 505 -22.55 8.24 -11.47
CA ARG A 505 -23.19 9.51 -11.82
C ARG A 505 -23.77 10.16 -10.56
N LEU A 506 -23.08 11.16 -10.03
CA LEU A 506 -23.52 11.93 -8.87
C LEU A 506 -24.75 12.79 -9.23
N LYS A 507 -25.55 13.13 -8.23
CA LYS A 507 -26.71 14.03 -8.41
C LYS A 507 -26.22 15.48 -8.42
N PRO A 508 -26.60 16.31 -9.42
CA PRO A 508 -26.24 17.74 -9.44
C PRO A 508 -26.58 18.45 -8.13
N GLY A 509 -25.68 19.31 -7.66
CA GLY A 509 -25.85 20.06 -6.41
C GLY A 509 -25.82 19.22 -5.13
N LYS A 510 -25.25 18.00 -5.14
CA LYS A 510 -24.98 17.22 -3.91
C LYS A 510 -23.56 17.32 -3.36
N VAL A 511 -22.62 17.73 -4.20
CA VAL A 511 -21.24 18.04 -3.81
C VAL A 511 -20.71 19.05 -4.82
N THR A 512 -19.94 20.01 -4.35
CA THR A 512 -19.32 21.07 -5.15
C THR A 512 -17.81 20.86 -5.12
N PHE A 513 -17.29 20.22 -6.17
CA PHE A 513 -15.85 20.12 -6.36
C PHE A 513 -15.30 21.39 -7.00
N HIS A 514 -14.12 21.79 -6.54
CA HIS A 514 -13.27 22.79 -7.15
C HIS A 514 -11.95 22.13 -7.56
N VAL A 515 -11.32 22.61 -8.63
CA VAL A 515 -10.09 22.04 -9.20
C VAL A 515 -9.08 23.14 -9.54
N ILE A 516 -7.80 22.83 -9.37
CA ILE A 516 -6.69 23.48 -10.07
C ILE A 516 -6.12 22.42 -11.01
N ALA A 517 -6.02 22.73 -12.30
CA ALA A 517 -5.53 21.80 -13.32
C ALA A 517 -4.33 22.35 -14.10
N ASP A 518 -3.65 21.46 -14.83
CA ASP A 518 -2.66 21.80 -15.84
C ASP A 518 -3.06 21.18 -17.18
N GLY A 519 -3.69 21.99 -18.03
CA GLY A 519 -4.55 21.48 -19.09
C GLY A 519 -5.66 20.62 -18.48
N GLU A 520 -5.54 19.31 -18.67
CA GLU A 520 -6.52 18.32 -18.25
C GLU A 520 -6.21 17.69 -16.87
N ARG A 521 -4.93 17.58 -16.49
CA ARG A 521 -4.53 16.88 -15.25
C ARG A 521 -4.85 17.72 -14.01
N PRO A 522 -5.57 17.18 -13.00
CA PRO A 522 -5.75 17.87 -11.72
C PRO A 522 -4.43 17.97 -10.94
N LEU A 523 -4.11 19.17 -10.46
CA LEU A 523 -3.02 19.46 -9.51
C LEU A 523 -3.54 19.45 -8.07
N ALA A 524 -4.75 19.98 -7.87
CA ALA A 524 -5.46 19.98 -6.60
C ALA A 524 -6.98 19.87 -6.82
N ILE A 525 -7.65 19.17 -5.91
CA ILE A 525 -9.11 19.03 -5.85
C ILE A 525 -9.55 19.45 -4.45
N HIS A 526 -10.61 20.23 -4.34
CA HIS A 526 -11.12 20.73 -3.07
C HIS A 526 -12.64 20.68 -3.02
N THR A 527 -13.20 20.42 -1.84
CA THR A 527 -14.63 20.63 -1.59
C THR A 527 -14.87 21.13 -0.16
N ASP A 528 -15.84 22.03 -0.03
CA ASP A 528 -16.36 22.49 1.25
C ASP A 528 -17.57 21.66 1.73
N ASP A 529 -18.07 20.73 0.90
CA ASP A 529 -19.06 19.74 1.31
C ASP A 529 -18.38 18.62 2.11
N ASP A 530 -18.77 18.45 3.38
CA ASP A 530 -18.09 17.56 4.31
C ASP A 530 -18.40 16.06 4.07
N LEU A 531 -17.76 15.48 3.04
CA LEU A 531 -17.85 14.05 2.73
C LEU A 531 -17.32 13.17 3.88
N SER A 532 -16.26 13.65 4.54
CA SER A 532 -15.53 12.90 5.58
C SER A 532 -16.37 12.63 6.83
N MET A 533 -17.37 13.48 7.11
CA MET A 533 -18.39 13.22 8.14
C MET A 533 -19.16 11.93 7.84
N HIS A 534 -19.58 11.73 6.59
CA HIS A 534 -20.35 10.55 6.19
C HIS A 534 -19.49 9.29 6.16
N TRP A 535 -18.20 9.42 5.82
CA TRP A 535 -17.20 8.36 5.92
C TRP A 535 -16.99 7.92 7.38
N GLN A 536 -16.66 8.83 8.29
CA GLN A 536 -16.45 8.54 9.72
C GLN A 536 -17.69 7.92 10.40
N MET A 537 -18.91 8.30 9.98
CA MET A 537 -20.15 7.67 10.47
C MET A 537 -20.45 6.30 9.84
N GLY A 538 -19.70 5.84 8.84
CA GLY A 538 -19.96 4.60 8.10
C GLY A 538 -21.31 4.60 7.36
N SER A 539 -21.77 5.77 6.89
CA SER A 539 -23.15 5.98 6.41
C SER A 539 -23.42 5.51 4.97
N THR A 540 -22.75 4.45 4.51
CA THR A 540 -22.73 3.98 3.10
C THR A 540 -24.11 3.75 2.48
N ARG A 541 -25.13 3.41 3.29
CA ARG A 541 -26.50 3.14 2.81
C ARG A 541 -27.45 4.33 2.85
N THR A 542 -27.17 5.35 3.66
CA THR A 542 -28.05 6.51 3.87
C THR A 542 -27.49 7.79 3.27
N GLN A 543 -26.18 7.85 3.07
CA GLN A 543 -25.43 8.97 2.50
C GLN A 543 -24.42 8.44 1.47
N ALA A 544 -24.87 7.51 0.63
CA ALA A 544 -24.05 6.81 -0.38
C ALA A 544 -23.30 7.80 -1.28
N TRP A 545 -23.95 8.90 -1.68
CA TRP A 545 -23.40 9.99 -2.50
C TRP A 545 -22.03 10.51 -2.02
N ALA A 546 -21.76 10.51 -0.72
CA ALA A 546 -20.48 10.99 -0.18
C ALA A 546 -19.36 9.97 -0.38
N PHE A 547 -19.67 8.67 -0.34
CA PHE A 547 -18.73 7.58 -0.66
C PHE A 547 -18.55 7.45 -2.17
N GLU A 548 -19.65 7.53 -2.93
CA GLU A 548 -19.64 7.61 -4.40
C GLU A 548 -18.78 8.80 -4.87
N ALA A 549 -18.90 9.97 -4.22
CA ALA A 549 -18.08 11.15 -4.51
C ALA A 549 -16.59 10.93 -4.19
N GLY A 550 -16.27 10.34 -3.04
CA GLY A 550 -14.88 9.97 -2.71
C GLY A 550 -14.28 8.97 -3.70
N GLN A 551 -15.05 7.97 -4.14
CA GLN A 551 -14.59 7.01 -5.15
C GLN A 551 -14.49 7.63 -6.55
N ASN A 552 -15.36 8.58 -6.89
CA ASN A 552 -15.24 9.36 -8.12
C ASN A 552 -13.96 10.20 -8.14
N VAL A 553 -13.55 10.83 -7.03
CA VAL A 553 -12.26 11.54 -6.96
C VAL A 553 -11.09 10.59 -7.20
N VAL A 554 -11.12 9.40 -6.58
CA VAL A 554 -10.09 8.36 -6.80
C VAL A 554 -10.07 7.91 -8.26
N ALA A 555 -11.22 7.56 -8.84
CA ALA A 555 -11.33 7.10 -10.23
C ALA A 555 -10.96 8.19 -11.26
N TYR A 556 -11.26 9.46 -10.97
CA TYR A 556 -10.90 10.60 -11.82
C TYR A 556 -9.37 10.81 -11.81
N VAL A 557 -8.73 10.84 -10.64
CA VAL A 557 -7.26 10.93 -10.55
C VAL A 557 -6.57 9.71 -11.17
N GLN A 558 -7.19 8.53 -11.10
CA GLN A 558 -6.66 7.30 -11.69
C GLN A 558 -6.69 7.27 -13.23
N GLN A 559 -7.48 8.11 -13.91
CA GLN A 559 -7.42 8.24 -15.38
C GLN A 559 -6.03 8.76 -15.79
N PHE A 560 -5.60 9.86 -15.16
CA PHE A 560 -4.25 10.43 -15.28
C PHE A 560 -3.15 9.60 -14.58
N ALA A 561 -3.47 8.40 -14.05
CA ALA A 561 -2.48 7.45 -13.57
C ALA A 561 -2.01 6.45 -14.64
N GLY A 562 -2.69 6.39 -15.79
CA GLY A 562 -2.23 5.65 -16.98
C GLY A 562 -1.31 6.46 -17.90
N GLU A 563 -1.32 7.80 -17.77
CA GLU A 563 -0.57 8.73 -18.63
C GLU A 563 0.90 8.91 -18.19
N TRP A 564 1.34 8.21 -17.14
CA TRP A 564 2.73 8.18 -16.69
C TRP A 564 3.59 7.27 -17.57
N ARG A 565 3.93 7.74 -18.77
CA ARG A 565 5.23 7.39 -19.38
C ARG A 565 6.30 8.24 -18.69
N GLU A 566 7.23 7.61 -17.97
CA GLU A 566 8.58 8.18 -17.90
C GLU A 566 9.12 8.10 -19.34
N ILE A 567 9.57 9.23 -19.91
CA ILE A 567 10.16 9.22 -21.25
C ILE A 567 11.58 8.67 -21.13
N ASP A 568 11.68 7.35 -21.03
CA ASP A 568 12.94 6.64 -21.22
C ASP A 568 13.34 6.71 -22.70
N ALA A 569 14.64 6.72 -22.98
CA ALA A 569 15.22 7.05 -24.27
C ALA A 569 15.06 5.95 -25.36
N THR A 570 14.16 4.99 -25.14
CA THR A 570 14.06 3.74 -25.92
C THR A 570 12.65 3.42 -26.44
N ASP A 571 11.63 4.17 -26.02
CA ASP A 571 10.24 3.90 -26.38
C ASP A 571 9.93 4.28 -27.83
N GLN A 572 9.87 3.28 -28.72
CA GLN A 572 9.50 3.48 -30.13
C GLN A 572 7.97 3.60 -30.30
N VAL A 573 7.56 4.39 -31.30
CA VAL A 573 6.18 4.50 -31.77
C VAL A 573 6.11 3.82 -33.13
N GLU A 574 5.18 2.87 -33.30
CA GLU A 574 4.97 2.20 -34.58
C GLU A 574 4.44 3.19 -35.62
N ALA A 575 5.02 3.18 -36.83
CA ALA A 575 4.55 4.00 -37.94
C ALA A 575 3.30 3.38 -38.57
N VAL A 576 2.40 4.23 -39.06
CA VAL A 576 1.26 3.83 -39.90
C VAL A 576 1.71 3.85 -41.36
N ASP A 577 1.28 2.85 -42.15
CA ASP A 577 1.74 2.62 -43.51
C ASP A 577 1.56 3.82 -44.46
N GLU A 578 2.46 3.93 -45.44
CA GLU A 578 2.45 4.95 -46.49
C GLU A 578 1.24 4.77 -47.44
N ILE A 579 0.78 5.89 -48.02
CA ILE A 579 -0.15 5.90 -49.16
C ILE A 579 0.58 6.55 -50.35
N ASP A 580 0.75 5.79 -51.43
CA ASP A 580 1.37 6.24 -52.68
C ASP A 580 0.64 7.43 -53.32
N GLY A 581 1.39 8.38 -53.89
CA GLY A 581 0.87 9.36 -54.83
C GLY A 581 1.52 10.74 -54.76
N VAL A 582 2.64 10.92 -55.47
CA VAL A 582 3.25 12.25 -55.72
C VAL A 582 3.30 12.52 -57.22
N ASP A 583 2.61 13.56 -57.66
CA ASP A 583 2.79 14.23 -58.96
C ASP A 583 3.27 15.67 -58.71
N GLU A 584 4.24 16.15 -59.49
CA GLU A 584 4.92 17.42 -59.25
C GLU A 584 4.20 18.65 -59.83
N VAL A 585 3.63 19.51 -58.97
CA VAL A 585 3.51 20.97 -59.18
C VAL A 585 3.57 21.63 -57.79
N GLY A 586 4.31 22.70 -57.49
CA GLY A 586 5.09 23.59 -58.34
C GLY A 586 4.66 25.06 -58.15
N GLY A 587 5.08 25.71 -57.06
CA GLY A 587 4.74 27.11 -56.81
C GLY A 587 5.00 27.61 -55.39
N ASP A 588 5.70 28.74 -55.31
CA ASP A 588 5.97 29.59 -54.14
C ASP A 588 4.82 29.75 -53.12
N THR A 589 5.10 29.46 -51.85
CA THR A 589 4.75 30.30 -50.69
C THR A 589 5.47 29.84 -49.41
N GLY A 590 5.57 30.72 -48.40
CA GLY A 590 6.38 30.48 -47.19
C GLY A 590 5.83 29.42 -46.23
N GLY A 591 6.73 28.53 -45.76
CA GLY A 591 6.47 27.51 -44.73
C GLY A 591 7.72 27.24 -43.89
N ALA A 592 7.56 26.64 -42.70
CA ALA A 592 8.65 26.45 -41.75
C ALA A 592 9.47 25.18 -42.00
N ALA A 593 10.75 25.21 -41.63
CA ALA A 593 11.60 24.02 -41.47
C ALA A 593 12.38 24.13 -40.14
N GLY A 594 12.40 23.04 -39.36
CA GLY A 594 13.12 22.95 -38.09
C GLY A 594 14.09 21.78 -38.05
N ALA A 595 14.98 21.75 -37.04
CA ALA A 595 15.96 20.67 -36.83
C ALA A 595 16.23 20.46 -35.32
N VAL A 596 16.82 19.30 -34.96
CA VAL A 596 16.97 18.79 -33.57
C VAL A 596 18.44 18.40 -33.28
N ASN A 597 18.80 18.09 -32.03
CA ASN A 597 20.18 18.00 -31.51
C ASN A 597 20.57 16.57 -31.00
N TRP A 598 21.61 15.89 -31.54
CA TRP A 598 22.02 14.55 -31.05
C TRP A 598 22.58 14.68 -29.60
N ILE A 599 22.53 13.60 -28.83
CA ILE A 599 23.39 13.40 -27.65
C ILE A 599 23.94 11.98 -27.74
N TYR A 600 25.26 11.79 -27.67
CA TYR A 600 25.90 10.48 -27.69
C TYR A 600 26.52 10.14 -26.33
N ILE A 601 26.20 8.96 -25.82
CA ILE A 601 26.67 8.44 -24.53
C ILE A 601 27.77 7.41 -24.78
N VAL A 602 28.84 7.45 -23.96
CA VAL A 602 29.86 6.40 -23.89
C VAL A 602 29.64 5.59 -22.63
N THR A 603 29.45 4.28 -22.75
CA THR A 603 29.21 3.39 -21.59
C THR A 603 30.53 3.02 -20.88
N PRO A 604 30.49 2.55 -19.62
CA PRO A 604 31.69 2.10 -18.89
C PRO A 604 32.48 0.98 -19.60
N GLU A 605 31.83 0.24 -20.50
CA GLU A 605 32.38 -0.85 -21.30
C GLU A 605 32.94 -0.38 -22.66
N GLY A 606 32.80 0.91 -22.99
CA GLY A 606 33.36 1.54 -24.19
C GLY A 606 32.46 1.54 -25.43
N LEU A 607 31.16 1.26 -25.29
CA LEU A 607 30.19 1.37 -26.39
C LEU A 607 29.71 2.82 -26.56
N ILE A 608 29.34 3.20 -27.78
CA ILE A 608 28.88 4.55 -28.16
C ILE A 608 27.44 4.45 -28.70
N VAL A 609 26.49 5.22 -28.15
CA VAL A 609 25.06 5.18 -28.52
C VAL A 609 24.40 6.58 -28.62
N PRO A 610 23.32 6.77 -29.43
CA PRO A 610 22.79 8.08 -29.83
C PRO A 610 21.40 8.50 -29.28
N ALA A 611 21.06 9.79 -29.48
CA ALA A 611 19.74 10.45 -29.72
C ALA A 611 20.00 11.63 -30.73
N PRO A 612 19.07 12.27 -31.50
CA PRO A 612 19.25 12.75 -32.93
C PRO A 612 19.72 14.22 -33.35
N GLY A 613 20.78 14.37 -34.20
CA GLY A 613 21.33 15.60 -34.90
C GLY A 613 22.88 15.94 -34.82
N GLU A 614 23.66 16.24 -35.90
CA GLU A 614 25.18 16.19 -36.08
C GLU A 614 26.27 16.87 -35.16
N PHE A 615 27.43 16.24 -34.88
CA PHE A 615 28.79 16.88 -34.79
C PHE A 615 29.70 15.99 -35.65
N ALA A 616 29.79 16.29 -36.94
CA ALA A 616 30.24 15.36 -37.96
C ALA A 616 31.77 15.41 -38.20
N GLY A 617 32.53 14.47 -37.61
CA GLY A 617 33.91 14.18 -38.05
C GLY A 617 35.06 14.60 -37.14
N MET A 618 34.83 14.93 -35.87
CA MET A 618 35.91 15.29 -34.92
C MET A 618 36.78 14.08 -34.51
N LYS A 619 37.91 14.33 -33.84
CA LYS A 619 38.72 13.32 -33.14
C LYS A 619 38.64 13.50 -31.63
N VAL A 620 38.44 12.42 -30.89
CA VAL A 620 38.29 12.41 -29.42
C VAL A 620 39.25 11.37 -28.81
N ALA A 621 39.77 11.61 -27.61
CA ALA A 621 40.58 10.64 -26.88
C ALA A 621 39.69 9.69 -26.07
N ASP A 622 40.01 8.39 -26.05
CA ASP A 622 39.38 7.43 -25.14
C ASP A 622 39.97 7.51 -23.71
N ALA A 623 39.42 6.70 -22.79
CA ALA A 623 39.87 6.63 -21.40
C ALA A 623 41.33 6.18 -21.20
N ASN A 624 41.98 5.68 -22.27
CA ASN A 624 43.40 5.30 -22.29
C ASN A 624 44.27 6.31 -23.09
N GLY A 625 43.70 7.45 -23.50
CA GLY A 625 44.39 8.52 -24.22
C GLY A 625 44.55 8.29 -25.73
N LYS A 626 43.92 7.26 -26.31
CA LYS A 626 44.03 6.96 -27.75
C LYS A 626 43.02 7.80 -28.54
N MET A 627 43.49 8.49 -29.58
CA MET A 627 42.64 9.30 -30.45
C MET A 627 41.83 8.43 -31.43
N ILE A 628 40.51 8.62 -31.45
CA ILE A 628 39.54 7.94 -32.32
C ILE A 628 38.83 9.00 -33.20
N GLN A 629 38.55 8.67 -34.46
CA GLN A 629 37.79 9.51 -35.39
C GLN A 629 36.28 9.22 -35.25
N VAL A 630 35.47 10.24 -34.99
CA VAL A 630 34.01 10.14 -35.01
C VAL A 630 33.55 10.15 -36.47
N PRO A 631 32.69 9.21 -36.93
CA PRO A 631 32.17 9.22 -38.30
C PRO A 631 31.22 10.40 -38.53
N ARG A 632 30.96 10.73 -39.81
CA ARG A 632 29.89 11.68 -40.17
C ARG A 632 28.56 10.94 -40.33
N PRO A 633 27.43 11.45 -39.77
CA PRO A 633 26.11 11.07 -40.24
C PRO A 633 25.91 11.56 -41.69
N LEU A 634 24.90 11.01 -42.37
CA LEU A 634 24.53 11.38 -43.75
C LEU A 634 23.51 12.54 -43.81
N ASP A 635 23.02 13.04 -42.66
CA ASP A 635 22.10 14.18 -42.54
C ASP A 635 22.32 14.98 -41.21
N PRO A 636 21.83 16.25 -41.07
CA PRO A 636 22.29 17.24 -40.07
C PRO A 636 21.47 17.40 -38.76
N GLY A 637 21.98 18.20 -37.79
CA GLY A 637 21.34 18.59 -36.51
C GLY A 637 22.35 19.19 -35.48
N ARG A 638 22.38 18.85 -34.17
CA ARG A 638 23.60 19.03 -33.31
C ARG A 638 23.99 18.15 -32.05
N VAL A 639 25.15 17.43 -32.05
CA VAL A 639 25.61 16.41 -31.04
C VAL A 639 26.21 16.98 -29.75
N THR A 640 25.97 16.36 -28.59
CA THR A 640 26.84 16.52 -27.39
C THR A 640 27.30 15.17 -26.81
N VAL A 641 28.49 15.11 -26.17
CA VAL A 641 29.08 13.92 -25.52
C VAL A 641 29.54 14.25 -24.09
N ILE A 642 29.37 13.31 -23.15
CA ILE A 642 29.74 13.47 -21.72
C ILE A 642 30.59 12.27 -21.27
N ALA A 643 31.60 12.51 -20.43
CA ALA A 643 32.49 11.49 -19.86
C ALA A 643 32.63 11.63 -18.33
N PRO A 644 32.82 10.52 -17.57
CA PRO A 644 32.92 10.56 -16.12
C PRO A 644 34.33 10.94 -15.65
N GLY A 645 34.44 12.05 -14.90
CA GLY A 645 35.72 12.61 -14.44
C GLY A 645 35.99 14.00 -15.04
N GLY A 646 35.15 14.97 -14.68
CA GLY A 646 35.07 16.26 -15.38
C GLY A 646 36.34 17.12 -15.33
N VAL A 647 36.78 17.59 -16.50
CA VAL A 647 37.84 18.59 -16.66
C VAL A 647 37.44 19.62 -17.73
N LYS A 648 37.97 20.85 -17.53
CA LYS A 648 37.87 22.09 -18.32
C LYS A 648 37.63 21.92 -19.84
N ILE A 649 36.72 22.76 -20.35
CA ILE A 649 36.60 23.11 -21.77
C ILE A 649 37.44 24.38 -22.03
N ASN A 650 38.24 24.41 -23.11
CA ASN A 650 38.81 25.64 -23.65
C ASN A 650 37.89 26.18 -24.74
N ILE A 651 37.43 27.43 -24.59
CA ILE A 651 36.53 28.10 -25.54
C ILE A 651 37.36 29.08 -26.39
N PRO A 652 37.29 29.04 -27.73
CA PRO A 652 37.87 30.06 -28.60
C PRO A 652 37.36 31.47 -28.28
N GLU A 653 38.27 32.45 -28.27
CA GLU A 653 38.02 33.81 -27.78
C GLU A 653 36.89 34.54 -28.52
N ASN A 654 36.67 34.21 -29.80
CA ASN A 654 35.61 34.75 -30.64
C ASN A 654 34.18 34.27 -30.31
N LEU A 655 34.00 33.39 -29.31
CA LEU A 655 32.69 32.94 -28.84
C LEU A 655 32.26 33.59 -27.51
N LEU A 656 33.09 34.45 -26.92
CA LEU A 656 32.82 35.11 -25.63
C LEU A 656 31.86 36.31 -25.71
N ASP A 657 31.61 36.85 -26.90
CA ASP A 657 30.89 38.12 -27.10
C ASP A 657 29.36 37.96 -27.31
N THR A 658 28.86 36.73 -27.26
CA THR A 658 27.41 36.47 -27.20
C THR A 658 26.91 36.52 -25.76
N GLN A 659 25.69 37.02 -25.51
CA GLN A 659 25.12 37.18 -24.17
C GLN A 659 24.70 35.84 -23.53
N ILE A 660 25.70 35.00 -23.24
CA ILE A 660 25.57 33.78 -22.45
C ILE A 660 25.57 34.19 -20.97
N PRO A 661 24.51 33.87 -20.18
CA PRO A 661 24.53 34.11 -18.74
C PRO A 661 25.72 33.39 -18.11
N ARG A 662 26.43 34.01 -17.16
CA ARG A 662 27.49 33.29 -16.44
C ARG A 662 26.87 32.08 -15.73
N PRO A 663 27.43 30.87 -15.89
CA PRO A 663 26.93 29.70 -15.19
C PRO A 663 27.08 29.88 -13.68
N ASP A 664 26.22 29.18 -12.92
CA ASP A 664 26.46 28.94 -11.51
C ASP A 664 27.62 27.94 -11.31
N GLY A 665 27.94 27.64 -10.04
CA GLY A 665 29.01 26.71 -9.69
C GLY A 665 28.81 25.25 -10.17
N ALA A 666 27.69 24.93 -10.81
CA ALA A 666 27.38 23.62 -11.37
C ALA A 666 27.31 23.59 -12.91
N GLY A 667 27.43 24.74 -13.59
CA GLY A 667 27.59 24.77 -15.06
C GLY A 667 26.30 24.66 -15.88
N THR A 668 25.12 24.92 -15.29
CA THR A 668 23.81 24.68 -15.94
C THR A 668 23.24 25.93 -16.63
N PHE A 669 22.52 25.74 -17.75
CA PHE A 669 21.79 26.78 -18.49
C PHE A 669 20.29 26.49 -18.54
N LEU A 670 19.46 27.54 -18.66
CA LEU A 670 18.00 27.44 -18.77
C LEU A 670 17.49 28.20 -20.01
N ALA A 671 16.51 27.62 -20.72
CA ALA A 671 15.81 28.22 -21.85
C ALA A 671 14.30 27.94 -21.77
N ARG A 672 13.48 28.79 -22.40
CA ARG A 672 12.00 28.76 -22.34
C ARG A 672 11.41 28.71 -23.75
N ARG A 673 10.39 27.87 -23.96
CA ARG A 673 9.67 27.76 -25.25
C ARG A 673 8.38 28.59 -25.23
N PRO A 674 8.00 29.29 -26.31
CA PRO A 674 6.70 29.93 -26.45
C PRO A 674 5.61 28.90 -26.85
N ALA A 675 4.34 29.26 -26.62
CA ALA A 675 3.18 28.49 -27.07
C ALA A 675 2.81 28.82 -28.53
N SER A 676 2.07 27.92 -29.19
CA SER A 676 1.59 28.05 -30.57
C SER A 676 0.07 27.90 -30.64
N ASP A 677 -0.59 28.76 -31.41
CA ASP A 677 -2.03 28.74 -31.65
C ASP A 677 -2.47 27.70 -32.70
N LYS A 678 -3.55 26.97 -32.38
CA LYS A 678 -4.70 26.56 -33.22
C LYS A 678 -4.55 25.74 -34.52
N THR A 679 -5.67 25.03 -34.80
CA THR A 679 -6.13 24.40 -36.06
C THR A 679 -5.25 23.28 -36.64
N ASP A 680 -5.77 22.08 -36.91
CA ASP A 680 -7.13 21.51 -36.72
C ASP A 680 -7.07 20.14 -36.01
#